data_AF-A0A095ZAL7-F1
#
_entry.id   AF-A0A095ZAL7-F1
#
_cell.length_a   1.000
_cell.length_b   1.000
_cell.length_c   1.000
_cell.angle_alpha   90.00
_cell.angle_beta   90.00
_cell.angle_gamma   90.00
#
_symmetry.space_group_name_H-M   'P 1'
#
loop_
_entity.id
_entity.type
_entity.pdbx_description
1 polymer ?
#
loop_
_entity_poly.entity_id
_entity_poly.type
_entity_poly.pdbx_seq_one_letter_code
_entity_poly.pdbx_strand_id
1 'polypeptide(L)'
;MKHLTGVYLTDGISKSGVRFSIGALEDALWQGYGRCVPSNIEHDIHRPLGVTRISALFLSHESTYLLGNTSLPETTEENRWMMAARTDYLNEKMIERVLRYSQEFNKEVSNLGLMKDECRMMSNGIVLYGYDSIVLDAFPFLRGEIDSDGLIYLSNLLQNFEYKGDGVFASKKNNLSVLVHPFLRRSLSRYNCFNKDFLKELFDSNTEETPVRIRVDLDYVGYTPSFKETQEFDYWYGPEYTDDISKIKEGVAAYDTNKTEYLFNQIKKTEFVWQDKDGKRQFEMEEVTDVEAPTLSEGTYACRYLHSFYDTTTGMFDHFDGAIRSYDLEAICRRLENPITAMGHTAGYTKVFRIDGPLPIRKWKSLITHYLRGNQDIYRYFGENVPFVAQKQQPVNPLSKYVPFVPKKGDGVRLLYSYHTKGEEGVERLYIDFDTCQLMEGIVETTDLMAVDLAKCIRRCGGEMDYPNCRYISYRDDFHDLPEIFHGGNNPASAIEKTLEGIKMLLKGLDSNGIEDSISFCLSWNLDDRKVKVSFMGAVPDMLAWVSSLGEIQTGREELKKWLETQAQYYKKNGQDTPSPINASYIHDNGIFYHRRRLVQKDAELKELYYNDRKELCANIDFNDSQKELLELMDKGVISPSMFVVVDKLLCNGNEDYLTHDEIACLNEIECQPTIHFMSLVWTSNKNGLRELLIA
;
A
#
# COMPACT_ATOMS: atom_id res chain seq x y z
N MET A 1 -7.30 -4.00 18.49
CA MET A 1 -6.55 -3.61 17.29
C MET A 1 -7.51 -3.65 16.13
N LYS A 2 -7.59 -2.54 15.41
CA LYS A 2 -8.41 -2.44 14.20
C LYS A 2 -7.59 -2.86 12.99
N HIS A 3 -8.07 -3.84 12.24
CA HIS A 3 -7.42 -4.31 11.01
C HIS A 3 -8.09 -3.70 9.79
N LEU A 4 -7.27 -3.19 8.87
CA LEU A 4 -7.69 -2.58 7.62
C LEU A 4 -6.97 -3.28 6.47
N THR A 5 -7.72 -3.94 5.60
CA THR A 5 -7.18 -4.42 4.33
C THR A 5 -7.10 -3.25 3.36
N GLY A 6 -5.98 -3.12 2.64
CA GLY A 6 -5.79 -2.03 1.70
C GLY A 6 -4.87 -2.40 0.54
N VAL A 7 -4.93 -1.58 -0.50
CA VAL A 7 -3.98 -1.56 -1.60
C VAL A 7 -2.79 -0.71 -1.21
N TYR A 8 -1.58 -1.26 -1.31
CA TYR A 8 -0.35 -0.55 -0.99
C TYR A 8 0.40 -0.05 -2.22
N LEU A 9 0.51 -0.89 -3.25
CA LEU A 9 1.14 -0.56 -4.52
C LEU A 9 0.30 -1.11 -5.67
N THR A 10 0.41 -0.50 -6.83
CA THR A 10 -0.21 -0.99 -8.06
C THR A 10 0.81 -1.00 -9.20
N ASP A 11 0.46 -1.69 -10.29
CA ASP A 11 1.21 -1.64 -11.54
C ASP A 11 0.81 -0.46 -12.44
N GLY A 12 0.06 0.52 -11.90
CA GLY A 12 -0.26 1.77 -12.56
C GLY A 12 0.96 2.71 -12.66
N ILE A 13 0.85 3.70 -13.55
CA ILE A 13 1.86 4.76 -13.66
C ILE A 13 1.61 5.79 -12.55
N SER A 14 2.60 6.00 -11.69
CA SER A 14 2.55 7.03 -10.66
C SER A 14 2.51 8.44 -11.26
N LYS A 15 2.17 9.46 -10.46
CA LYS A 15 2.29 10.86 -10.89
C LYS A 15 3.72 11.27 -11.25
N SER A 16 4.72 10.57 -10.72
CA SER A 16 6.14 10.75 -11.08
C SER A 16 6.54 10.01 -12.36
N GLY A 17 5.60 9.36 -13.06
CA GLY A 17 5.87 8.61 -14.30
C GLY A 17 6.56 7.26 -14.07
N VAL A 18 6.61 6.79 -12.82
CA VAL A 18 7.22 5.51 -12.45
C VAL A 18 6.16 4.42 -12.44
N ARG A 19 6.52 3.23 -12.92
CA ARG A 19 5.65 2.06 -12.90
C ARG A 19 6.37 0.90 -12.24
N PHE A 20 5.71 0.21 -11.31
CA PHE A 20 6.20 -1.06 -10.79
C PHE A 20 5.85 -2.19 -11.77
N SER A 21 6.83 -2.99 -12.15
CA SER A 21 6.56 -4.24 -12.86
C SER A 21 5.89 -5.25 -11.92
N ILE A 22 5.22 -6.26 -12.49
CA ILE A 22 4.62 -7.33 -11.67
C ILE A 22 5.72 -8.09 -10.91
N GLY A 23 6.88 -8.31 -11.54
CA GLY A 23 8.03 -8.88 -10.86
C GLY A 23 8.51 -8.04 -9.66
N ALA A 24 8.49 -6.70 -9.75
CA ALA A 24 8.84 -5.84 -8.62
C ALA A 24 7.81 -5.88 -7.49
N LEU A 25 6.52 -6.01 -7.82
CA LEU A 25 5.46 -6.21 -6.82
C LEU A 25 5.59 -7.59 -6.15
N GLU A 26 5.95 -8.64 -6.89
CA GLU A 26 6.26 -9.96 -6.33
C GLU A 26 7.49 -9.90 -5.42
N ASP A 27 8.55 -9.17 -5.80
CA ASP A 27 9.73 -9.00 -4.94
C ASP A 27 9.36 -8.32 -3.61
N ALA A 28 8.48 -7.32 -3.65
CA ALA A 28 7.96 -6.67 -2.46
C ALA A 28 7.17 -7.64 -1.58
N LEU A 29 6.32 -8.49 -2.17
CA LEU A 29 5.59 -9.55 -1.47
C LEU A 29 6.55 -10.58 -0.85
N TRP A 30 7.54 -11.06 -1.60
CA TRP A 30 8.54 -12.02 -1.12
C TRP A 30 9.36 -11.47 0.05
N GLN A 31 9.86 -10.25 -0.07
CA GLN A 31 10.68 -9.63 0.98
C GLN A 31 9.86 -9.24 2.21
N GLY A 32 8.60 -8.86 2.02
CA GLY A 32 7.70 -8.41 3.07
C GLY A 32 6.95 -9.54 3.79
N TYR A 33 6.85 -10.73 3.21
CA TYR A 33 6.14 -11.86 3.81
C TYR A 33 6.67 -12.17 5.22
N GLY A 34 5.73 -12.31 6.16
CA GLY A 34 6.02 -12.56 7.58
C GLY A 34 6.57 -11.35 8.37
N ARG A 35 6.83 -10.20 7.73
CA ARG A 35 7.39 -9.02 8.37
C ARG A 35 6.32 -7.98 8.70
N CYS A 36 6.49 -7.30 9.84
CA CYS A 36 5.73 -6.09 10.17
C CYS A 36 6.50 -4.86 9.67
N VAL A 37 5.88 -4.08 8.79
CA VAL A 37 6.43 -2.82 8.30
C VAL A 37 5.70 -1.67 9.00
N PRO A 38 6.40 -0.72 9.65
CA PRO A 38 5.76 0.45 10.25
C PRO A 38 5.02 1.27 9.20
N SER A 39 3.77 1.63 9.51
CA SER A 39 2.99 2.61 8.77
C SER A 39 3.05 3.93 9.52
N ASN A 40 3.41 5.00 8.82
CA ASN A 40 3.68 6.31 9.41
C ASN A 40 2.80 7.38 8.78
N ILE A 41 2.40 8.38 9.56
CA ILE A 41 1.70 9.56 9.04
C ILE A 41 2.70 10.40 8.24
N GLU A 42 2.32 10.81 7.03
CA GLU A 42 3.13 11.70 6.18
C GLU A 42 4.57 11.19 5.92
N HIS A 43 4.77 9.87 5.87
CA HIS A 43 6.12 9.26 5.76
C HIS A 43 7.11 9.67 6.88
N ASP A 44 6.62 10.25 7.99
CA ASP A 44 7.46 10.63 9.12
C ASP A 44 7.64 9.47 10.08
N ILE A 45 8.86 8.95 10.15
CA ILE A 45 9.20 7.83 11.02
C ILE A 45 8.88 8.09 12.50
N HIS A 46 8.87 9.35 12.94
CA HIS A 46 8.56 9.73 14.33
C HIS A 46 7.07 9.72 14.64
N ARG A 47 6.22 9.49 13.62
CA ARG A 47 4.77 9.57 13.71
C ARG A 47 4.12 8.27 13.25
N PRO A 48 4.32 7.18 14.03
CA PRO A 48 3.75 5.89 13.69
C PRO A 48 2.22 5.92 13.82
N LEU A 49 1.57 5.33 12.81
CA LEU A 49 0.12 5.13 12.76
C LEU A 49 -0.25 3.69 13.14
N GLY A 50 0.56 2.73 12.71
CA GLY A 50 0.30 1.31 12.92
C GLY A 50 1.38 0.43 12.29
N VAL A 51 1.08 -0.85 12.15
CA VAL A 51 1.95 -1.81 11.45
C VAL A 51 1.21 -2.47 10.31
N THR A 52 1.92 -2.65 9.22
CA THR A 52 1.43 -3.18 7.97
C THR A 52 2.08 -4.52 7.68
N ARG A 53 1.29 -5.47 7.20
CA ARG A 53 1.77 -6.76 6.68
C ARG A 53 1.29 -6.94 5.26
N ILE A 54 2.22 -7.14 4.34
CA ILE A 54 1.90 -7.46 2.94
C ILE A 54 1.32 -8.89 2.91
N SER A 55 0.22 -9.11 2.21
CA SER A 55 -0.49 -10.39 2.18
C SER A 55 -0.46 -11.09 0.82
N ALA A 56 -0.73 -10.36 -0.26
CA ALA A 56 -0.93 -10.98 -1.58
C ALA A 56 -0.74 -10.00 -2.75
N LEU A 57 -0.59 -10.56 -3.95
CA LEU A 57 -0.84 -9.87 -5.21
C LEU A 57 -2.21 -10.26 -5.74
N PHE A 58 -3.04 -9.29 -6.04
CA PHE A 58 -4.32 -9.49 -6.70
C PHE A 58 -4.25 -8.94 -8.13
N LEU A 59 -4.42 -9.79 -9.12
CA LEU A 59 -4.39 -9.45 -10.53
C LEU A 59 -5.82 -9.42 -11.07
N SER A 60 -6.14 -8.33 -11.76
CA SER A 60 -7.45 -8.09 -12.37
C SER A 60 -7.31 -7.47 -13.75
N HIS A 61 -8.43 -7.06 -14.35
CA HIS A 61 -8.44 -6.38 -15.63
C HIS A 61 -7.86 -4.95 -15.53
N GLU A 62 -8.20 -4.18 -14.50
CA GLU A 62 -7.78 -2.79 -14.30
C GLU A 62 -6.28 -2.71 -13.98
N SER A 63 -5.85 -3.45 -12.96
CA SER A 63 -4.49 -3.39 -12.46
C SER A 63 -4.11 -4.65 -11.67
N THR A 64 -2.81 -4.74 -11.36
CA THR A 64 -2.29 -5.61 -10.33
C THR A 64 -2.08 -4.82 -9.06
N TYR A 65 -2.59 -5.33 -7.95
CA TYR A 65 -2.59 -4.68 -6.64
C TYR A 65 -1.75 -5.50 -5.67
N LEU A 66 -0.78 -4.85 -5.03
CA LEU A 66 -0.13 -5.39 -3.84
C LEU A 66 -1.01 -5.07 -2.63
N LEU A 67 -1.54 -6.12 -2.02
CA LEU A 67 -2.46 -6.04 -0.90
C LEU A 67 -1.74 -6.25 0.42
N GLY A 68 -2.35 -5.74 1.48
CA GLY A 68 -1.97 -6.10 2.84
C GLY A 68 -2.92 -5.59 3.90
N ASN A 69 -2.57 -5.89 5.14
CA ASN A 69 -3.36 -5.57 6.31
C ASN A 69 -2.60 -4.60 7.22
N THR A 70 -3.20 -3.44 7.48
CA THR A 70 -2.72 -2.44 8.44
C THR A 70 -3.45 -2.63 9.76
N SER A 71 -2.70 -2.83 10.83
CA SER A 71 -3.21 -2.95 12.19
C SER A 71 -2.98 -1.63 12.93
N LEU A 72 -4.08 -1.04 13.41
CA LEU A 72 -4.08 0.19 14.18
C LEU A 72 -4.30 -0.15 15.67
N PRO A 73 -3.47 0.38 16.58
CA PRO A 73 -3.68 0.19 18.01
C PRO A 73 -4.90 0.97 18.50
N GLU A 74 -5.71 0.35 19.34
CA GLU A 74 -6.88 0.95 19.98
C GLU A 74 -6.69 1.06 21.50
N THR A 75 -5.71 0.35 22.06
CA THR A 75 -5.38 0.38 23.49
C THR A 75 -3.94 0.80 23.72
N THR A 76 -3.62 1.22 24.96
CA THR A 76 -2.25 1.58 25.35
C THR A 76 -1.28 0.39 25.24
N GLU A 77 -1.74 -0.82 25.52
CA GLU A 77 -0.92 -2.03 25.41
C GLU A 77 -0.59 -2.35 23.95
N GLU A 78 -1.60 -2.28 23.07
CA GLU A 78 -1.41 -2.44 21.63
C GLU A 78 -0.45 -1.39 21.06
N ASN A 79 -0.55 -0.14 21.56
CA ASN A 79 0.38 0.92 21.17
C ASN A 79 1.82 0.62 21.60
N ARG A 80 2.03 0.11 22.83
CA ARG A 80 3.38 -0.29 23.29
C ARG A 80 3.95 -1.41 22.44
N TRP A 81 3.15 -2.43 22.14
CA TRP A 81 3.55 -3.53 21.26
C TRP A 81 3.92 -3.02 19.86
N MET A 82 3.11 -2.12 19.28
CA MET A 82 3.36 -1.52 17.97
C MET A 82 4.67 -0.71 17.94
N MET A 83 4.93 0.07 18.99
CA MET A 83 6.18 0.83 19.13
C MET A 83 7.41 -0.09 19.23
N ALA A 84 7.30 -1.22 19.93
CA ALA A 84 8.34 -2.23 19.99
C ALA A 84 8.59 -2.88 18.62
N ALA A 85 7.54 -3.35 17.95
CA ALA A 85 7.63 -3.95 16.61
C ALA A 85 8.23 -2.97 15.58
N ARG A 86 7.90 -1.67 15.67
CA ARG A 86 8.54 -0.63 14.86
C ARG A 86 10.02 -0.52 15.14
N THR A 87 10.40 -0.46 16.41
CA THR A 87 11.80 -0.34 16.82
C THR A 87 12.62 -1.52 16.32
N ASP A 88 12.09 -2.73 16.47
CA ASP A 88 12.72 -3.96 15.97
C ASP A 88 12.90 -3.92 14.45
N TYR A 89 11.86 -3.54 13.70
CA TYR A 89 11.94 -3.42 12.24
C TYR A 89 13.01 -2.41 11.80
N LEU A 90 13.02 -1.22 12.41
CA LEU A 90 13.98 -0.17 12.06
C LEU A 90 15.41 -0.57 12.40
N ASN A 91 15.61 -1.22 13.55
CA ASN A 91 16.90 -1.75 13.95
C ASN A 91 17.37 -2.86 13.00
N GLU A 92 16.51 -3.82 12.67
CA GLU A 92 16.82 -4.89 11.72
C GLU A 92 17.26 -4.30 10.37
N LYS A 93 16.49 -3.35 9.81
CA LYS A 93 16.82 -2.74 8.52
C LYS A 93 18.06 -1.87 8.55
N MET A 94 18.28 -1.16 9.64
CA MET A 94 19.50 -0.37 9.85
C MET A 94 20.72 -1.30 9.92
N ILE A 95 20.66 -2.35 10.75
CA ILE A 95 21.74 -3.33 10.95
C ILE A 95 22.03 -4.06 9.64
N GLU A 96 21.01 -4.59 8.95
CA GLU A 96 21.16 -5.30 7.68
C GLU A 96 21.93 -4.45 6.65
N ARG A 97 21.60 -3.16 6.54
CA ARG A 97 22.26 -2.23 5.61
C ARG A 97 23.66 -1.84 6.05
N VAL A 98 23.85 -1.54 7.33
CA VAL A 98 25.15 -1.14 7.87
C VAL A 98 26.15 -2.30 7.76
N LEU A 99 25.77 -3.50 8.21
CA LEU A 99 26.64 -4.69 8.19
C LEU A 99 27.11 -5.07 6.79
N ARG A 100 26.29 -4.83 5.76
CA ARG A 100 26.64 -5.11 4.36
C ARG A 100 27.86 -4.31 3.87
N TYR A 101 28.12 -3.15 4.44
CA TYR A 101 29.19 -2.24 3.99
C TYR A 101 30.16 -1.83 5.11
N SER A 102 29.93 -2.26 6.36
CA SER A 102 30.69 -1.77 7.51
C SER A 102 32.16 -2.15 7.44
N GLN A 103 32.51 -3.30 6.86
CA GLN A 103 33.90 -3.74 6.76
C GLN A 103 34.70 -2.84 5.81
N GLU A 104 34.19 -2.61 4.60
CA GLU A 104 34.85 -1.73 3.63
C GLU A 104 34.85 -0.28 4.09
N PHE A 105 33.75 0.17 4.70
CA PHE A 105 33.66 1.54 5.18
C PHE A 105 34.61 1.80 6.36
N ASN A 106 34.67 0.91 7.34
CA ASN A 106 35.62 1.04 8.46
C ASN A 106 37.08 1.02 7.97
N LYS A 107 37.39 0.23 6.94
CA LYS A 107 38.72 0.25 6.31
C LYS A 107 39.02 1.61 5.68
N GLU A 108 38.09 2.18 4.94
CA GLU A 108 38.23 3.52 4.34
C GLU A 108 38.45 4.60 5.41
N VAL A 109 37.59 4.64 6.44
CA VAL A 109 37.67 5.59 7.57
C VAL A 109 38.99 5.42 8.33
N SER A 110 39.43 4.18 8.56
CA SER A 110 40.71 3.89 9.22
C SER A 110 41.90 4.35 8.40
N ASN A 111 41.90 4.12 7.08
CA ASN A 111 42.99 4.54 6.19
C ASN A 111 43.15 6.06 6.14
N LEU A 112 42.05 6.79 6.34
CA LEU A 112 42.03 8.26 6.40
C LEU A 112 42.32 8.81 7.81
N GLY A 113 42.57 7.95 8.81
CA GLY A 113 42.84 8.37 10.18
C GLY A 113 41.63 8.93 10.91
N LEU A 114 40.41 8.56 10.50
CA LEU A 114 39.14 9.09 11.01
C LEU A 114 38.44 8.13 12.00
N MET A 115 39.02 6.96 12.29
CA MET A 115 38.39 6.03 13.24
C MET A 115 38.50 6.56 14.67
N LYS A 116 37.37 6.52 15.40
CA LYS A 116 37.30 6.83 16.84
C LYS A 116 36.61 5.70 17.60
N ASP A 117 36.93 5.58 18.89
CA ASP A 117 36.31 4.62 19.80
C ASP A 117 34.81 4.91 19.98
N GLU A 118 34.48 6.19 20.16
CA GLU A 118 33.10 6.67 20.21
C GLU A 118 32.65 7.15 18.82
N CYS A 119 31.95 6.28 18.10
CA CYS A 119 31.38 6.59 16.79
C CYS A 119 29.94 6.09 16.68
N ARG A 120 29.20 6.67 15.73
CA ARG A 120 27.81 6.32 15.44
C ARG A 120 27.71 5.87 14.00
N MET A 121 27.11 4.71 13.77
CA MET A 121 26.77 4.26 12.42
C MET A 121 25.25 4.23 12.25
N MET A 122 24.79 4.62 11.06
CA MET A 122 23.38 4.49 10.69
C MET A 122 23.25 4.36 9.17
N SER A 123 22.04 4.13 8.66
CA SER A 123 21.81 4.10 7.23
C SER A 123 20.47 4.75 6.87
N ASN A 124 20.50 5.66 5.91
CA ASN A 124 19.32 6.19 5.23
C ASN A 124 19.70 6.67 3.82
N GLY A 125 19.40 5.85 2.80
CA GLY A 125 19.90 6.06 1.42
C GLY A 125 21.39 5.81 1.25
N ILE A 126 22.20 5.98 2.30
CA ILE A 126 23.64 5.73 2.33
C ILE A 126 24.04 5.28 3.74
N VAL A 127 25.10 4.48 3.88
CA VAL A 127 25.68 4.14 5.19
C VAL A 127 26.52 5.30 5.68
N LEU A 128 26.28 5.72 6.92
CA LEU A 128 26.84 6.90 7.56
C LEU A 128 27.73 6.51 8.73
N TYR A 129 28.84 7.22 8.92
CA TYR A 129 29.74 7.13 10.07
C TYR A 129 29.91 8.53 10.65
N GLY A 130 29.71 8.68 11.96
CA GLY A 130 29.60 10.00 12.56
C GLY A 130 30.18 10.13 13.96
N TYR A 131 30.79 11.28 14.17
CA TYR A 131 31.11 11.93 15.44
C TYR A 131 31.19 13.44 15.15
N ASP A 132 31.21 14.26 16.19
CA ASP A 132 31.16 15.72 16.08
C ASP A 132 32.19 16.27 15.07
N SER A 133 31.69 16.99 14.04
CA SER A 133 32.50 17.64 13.00
C SER A 133 33.44 16.74 12.17
N ILE A 134 33.18 15.43 12.07
CA ILE A 134 33.97 14.49 11.24
C ILE A 134 34.18 14.96 9.79
N VAL A 135 33.22 15.68 9.20
CA VAL A 135 33.36 16.20 7.82
C VAL A 135 34.54 17.16 7.70
N LEU A 136 34.82 17.95 8.74
CA LEU A 136 35.95 18.88 8.73
C LEU A 136 37.28 18.16 8.98
N ASP A 137 37.27 17.00 9.62
CA ASP A 137 38.47 16.16 9.73
C ASP A 137 38.75 15.45 8.40
N ALA A 138 37.71 14.91 7.76
CA ALA A 138 37.79 14.24 6.47
C ALA A 138 38.12 15.19 5.31
N PHE A 139 37.61 16.42 5.37
CA PHE A 139 37.75 17.44 4.33
C PHE A 139 38.13 18.81 4.92
N PRO A 140 39.38 18.98 5.40
CA PRO A 140 39.77 20.18 6.13
C PRO A 140 39.61 21.50 5.38
N PHE A 141 39.70 21.46 4.05
CA PHE A 141 39.53 22.65 3.19
C PHE A 141 38.14 23.29 3.34
N LEU A 142 37.11 22.52 3.71
CA LEU A 142 35.75 23.05 3.90
C LEU A 142 35.67 24.09 5.02
N ARG A 143 36.61 24.11 5.97
CA ARG A 143 36.66 25.16 7.01
C ARG A 143 36.76 26.56 6.42
N GLY A 144 37.43 26.73 5.28
CA GLY A 144 37.57 28.01 4.58
C GLY A 144 36.39 28.34 3.66
N GLU A 145 35.52 27.38 3.39
CA GLU A 145 34.38 27.50 2.47
C GLU A 145 33.05 27.78 3.18
N ILE A 146 33.01 27.57 4.50
CA ILE A 146 31.85 27.84 5.34
C ILE A 146 31.80 29.33 5.68
N ASP A 147 30.73 30.01 5.28
CA ASP A 147 30.50 31.42 5.59
C ASP A 147 30.00 31.64 7.03
N SER A 148 29.80 32.90 7.42
CA SER A 148 29.33 33.27 8.77
C SER A 148 27.94 32.75 9.12
N ASP A 149 27.12 32.40 8.12
CA ASP A 149 25.80 31.79 8.31
C ASP A 149 25.89 30.25 8.44
N GLY A 150 27.08 29.68 8.26
CA GLY A 150 27.32 28.24 8.24
C GLY A 150 26.99 27.59 6.90
N LEU A 151 26.91 28.36 5.81
CA LEU A 151 26.59 27.86 4.48
C LEU A 151 27.83 27.76 3.59
N ILE A 152 27.76 26.90 2.58
CA ILE A 152 28.80 26.73 1.56
C ILE A 152 28.20 26.99 0.19
N TYR A 153 28.91 27.72 -0.67
CA TYR A 153 28.50 27.87 -2.07
C TYR A 153 28.44 26.51 -2.76
N LEU A 154 27.33 26.25 -3.47
CA LEU A 154 27.14 24.99 -4.20
C LEU A 154 28.23 24.81 -5.27
N SER A 155 28.62 25.88 -5.95
CA SER A 155 29.74 25.89 -6.90
C SER A 155 31.04 25.39 -6.26
N ASN A 156 31.35 25.79 -5.02
CA ASN A 156 32.56 25.39 -4.31
C ASN A 156 32.52 23.92 -3.88
N LEU A 157 31.35 23.41 -3.45
CA LEU A 157 31.15 21.98 -3.22
C LEU A 157 31.38 21.17 -4.52
N LEU A 158 30.79 21.60 -5.63
CA LEU A 158 30.86 20.88 -6.91
C LEU A 158 32.28 20.86 -7.52
N GLN A 159 33.21 21.69 -7.06
CA GLN A 159 34.62 21.58 -7.45
C GLN A 159 35.24 20.26 -6.97
N ASN A 160 34.99 19.87 -5.72
CA ASN A 160 35.62 18.70 -5.09
C ASN A 160 34.69 17.48 -4.97
N PHE A 161 33.39 17.66 -5.19
CA PHE A 161 32.38 16.63 -5.05
C PHE A 161 31.49 16.49 -6.31
N GLU A 162 30.92 15.32 -6.51
CA GLU A 162 29.89 15.02 -7.52
C GLU A 162 28.54 14.83 -6.82
N TYR A 163 27.51 15.55 -7.25
CA TYR A 163 26.16 15.37 -6.71
C TYR A 163 25.55 14.05 -7.23
N LYS A 164 25.22 13.13 -6.32
CA LYS A 164 24.64 11.81 -6.68
C LYS A 164 23.11 11.77 -6.65
N GLY A 165 22.48 12.76 -6.03
CA GLY A 165 21.06 12.73 -5.66
C GLY A 165 20.86 12.71 -4.15
N ASP A 166 19.63 12.91 -3.67
CA ASP A 166 19.24 12.84 -2.26
C ASP A 166 20.13 13.65 -1.30
N GLY A 167 20.57 14.83 -1.74
CA GLY A 167 21.45 15.69 -0.94
C GLY A 167 22.84 15.09 -0.67
N VAL A 168 23.27 14.06 -1.42
CA VAL A 168 24.57 13.39 -1.27
C VAL A 168 25.57 13.91 -2.30
N PHE A 169 26.73 14.34 -1.81
CA PHE A 169 27.87 14.84 -2.58
C PHE A 169 29.06 13.87 -2.42
N ALA A 170 29.30 13.03 -3.42
CA ALA A 170 30.40 12.07 -3.44
C ALA A 170 31.74 12.75 -3.67
N SER A 171 32.74 12.44 -2.86
CA SER A 171 34.10 12.97 -3.01
C SER A 171 34.71 12.48 -4.33
N LYS A 172 35.37 13.39 -5.05
CA LYS A 172 36.14 13.01 -6.26
C LYS A 172 37.48 12.34 -5.94
N LYS A 173 37.88 12.27 -4.66
CA LYS A 173 39.22 11.81 -4.23
C LYS A 173 39.21 10.48 -3.48
N ASN A 174 38.11 10.11 -2.85
CA ASN A 174 37.99 8.93 -2.00
C ASN A 174 36.54 8.42 -1.98
N ASN A 175 36.28 7.33 -1.27
CA ASN A 175 34.95 6.71 -1.24
C ASN A 175 33.99 7.37 -0.24
N LEU A 176 34.34 8.55 0.30
CA LEU A 176 33.49 9.29 1.23
C LEU A 176 32.55 10.26 0.50
N SER A 177 31.53 10.72 1.21
CA SER A 177 30.57 11.73 0.75
C SER A 177 30.18 12.67 1.88
N VAL A 178 29.77 13.88 1.51
CA VAL A 178 29.16 14.87 2.38
C VAL A 178 27.67 14.93 2.07
N LEU A 179 26.83 15.17 3.08
CA LEU A 179 25.40 15.30 2.93
C LEU A 179 24.96 16.74 3.24
N VAL A 180 23.87 17.18 2.63
CA VAL A 180 23.19 18.40 3.11
C VAL A 180 22.65 18.21 4.53
N HIS A 181 22.47 19.31 5.25
CA HIS A 181 22.07 19.29 6.66
C HIS A 181 20.72 18.60 6.89
N PRO A 182 20.53 17.81 7.96
CA PRO A 182 19.28 17.09 8.25
C PRO A 182 18.04 17.99 8.42
N PHE A 183 18.21 19.29 8.59
CA PHE A 183 17.10 20.25 8.67
C PHE A 183 16.33 20.43 7.36
N LEU A 184 16.85 19.86 6.26
CA LEU A 184 16.14 19.76 4.97
C LEU A 184 15.33 18.45 4.84
N ARG A 185 15.29 17.63 5.90
CA ARG A 185 14.48 16.42 5.99
C ARG A 185 13.21 16.70 6.79
N ARG A 186 12.19 15.87 6.58
CA ARG A 186 10.96 15.90 7.38
C ARG A 186 11.29 15.75 8.87
N SER A 187 10.66 16.59 9.69
CA SER A 187 10.88 16.63 11.16
C SER A 187 12.35 16.77 11.55
N LEU A 188 13.15 17.38 10.66
CA LEU A 188 14.56 17.72 10.85
C LEU A 188 15.46 16.50 11.16
N SER A 189 15.02 15.30 10.77
CA SER A 189 15.60 14.05 11.23
C SER A 189 16.35 13.28 10.14
N ARG A 190 17.55 12.78 10.47
CA ARG A 190 18.35 11.87 9.60
C ARG A 190 17.62 10.56 9.26
N TYR A 191 16.63 10.17 10.03
CA TYR A 191 15.83 8.95 9.78
C TYR A 191 14.76 9.13 8.69
N ASN A 192 14.38 10.36 8.37
CA ASN A 192 13.42 10.67 7.30
C ASN A 192 14.12 11.01 5.99
N CYS A 193 13.42 10.90 4.85
CA CYS A 193 13.99 11.25 3.54
C CYS A 193 14.12 12.77 3.35
N PHE A 194 15.00 13.18 2.43
CA PHE A 194 15.04 14.56 1.95
C PHE A 194 13.89 14.83 0.99
N ASN A 195 13.45 16.08 0.91
CA ASN A 195 12.61 16.51 -0.20
C ASN A 195 13.45 16.64 -1.49
N LYS A 196 13.42 15.59 -2.31
CA LYS A 196 14.14 15.50 -3.58
C LYS A 196 13.78 16.62 -4.56
N ASP A 197 12.48 16.93 -4.68
CA ASP A 197 12.01 17.95 -5.62
C ASP A 197 12.52 19.33 -5.20
N PHE A 198 12.46 19.63 -3.90
CA PHE A 198 13.05 20.86 -3.36
C PHE A 198 14.56 20.95 -3.65
N LEU A 199 15.34 19.91 -3.31
CA LEU A 199 16.79 19.93 -3.51
C LEU A 199 17.16 20.04 -4.97
N LYS A 200 16.47 19.30 -5.85
CA LYS A 200 16.66 19.39 -7.29
C LYS A 200 16.38 20.80 -7.77
N GLU A 201 15.23 21.36 -7.42
CA GLU A 201 14.85 22.69 -7.88
C GLU A 201 15.81 23.79 -7.38
N LEU A 202 16.24 23.68 -6.11
CA LEU A 202 17.21 24.57 -5.48
C LEU A 202 18.55 24.51 -6.23
N PHE A 203 19.09 23.31 -6.49
CA PHE A 203 20.38 23.16 -7.15
C PHE A 203 20.34 23.56 -8.62
N ASP A 204 19.24 23.27 -9.33
CA ASP A 204 19.01 23.73 -10.70
C ASP A 204 18.90 25.27 -10.81
N SER A 205 18.72 25.98 -9.68
CA SER A 205 18.72 27.45 -9.64
C SER A 205 20.12 28.06 -9.62
N ASN A 206 21.16 27.26 -9.40
CA ASN A 206 22.52 27.76 -9.20
C ASN A 206 23.17 28.16 -10.54
N THR A 207 23.40 29.46 -10.71
CA THR A 207 24.15 30.04 -11.83
C THR A 207 25.22 31.01 -11.30
N GLU A 208 26.04 31.59 -12.18
CA GLU A 208 27.00 32.63 -11.78
C GLU A 208 26.31 33.90 -11.25
N GLU A 209 25.15 34.26 -11.83
CA GLU A 209 24.35 35.43 -11.42
C GLU A 209 23.44 35.12 -10.23
N THR A 210 23.03 33.86 -10.08
CA THR A 210 22.11 33.38 -9.04
C THR A 210 22.79 32.30 -8.17
N PRO A 211 23.84 32.63 -7.39
CA PRO A 211 24.56 31.65 -6.60
C PRO A 211 23.70 31.06 -5.48
N VAL A 212 23.77 29.74 -5.34
CA VAL A 212 23.11 28.99 -4.27
C VAL A 212 24.14 28.61 -3.22
N ARG A 213 23.75 28.73 -1.94
CA ARG A 213 24.50 28.25 -0.79
C ARG A 213 23.66 27.28 0.02
N ILE A 214 24.30 26.27 0.60
CA ILE A 214 23.65 25.18 1.31
C ILE A 214 24.42 24.83 2.59
N ARG A 215 23.68 24.47 3.64
CA ARG A 215 24.27 23.93 4.87
C ARG A 215 24.54 22.44 4.68
N VAL A 216 25.73 21.98 5.07
CA VAL A 216 26.09 20.55 5.08
C VAL A 216 26.00 19.98 6.48
N ASP A 217 25.75 18.68 6.57
CA ASP A 217 25.83 17.93 7.83
C ASP A 217 27.31 17.73 8.18
N LEU A 218 27.78 18.33 9.28
CA LEU A 218 29.18 18.24 9.68
C LEU A 218 29.50 16.98 10.48
N ASP A 219 28.48 16.30 11.01
CA ASP A 219 28.67 15.24 12.02
C ASP A 219 28.65 13.84 11.41
N TYR A 220 28.44 13.71 10.09
CA TYR A 220 28.46 12.44 9.39
C TYR A 220 29.12 12.54 8.02
N VAL A 221 29.95 11.55 7.71
CA VAL A 221 30.36 11.22 6.33
C VAL A 221 29.62 9.98 5.86
N GLY A 222 29.30 9.91 4.57
CA GLY A 222 28.68 8.74 3.96
C GLY A 222 29.65 7.90 3.14
N TYR A 223 29.42 6.59 3.05
CA TYR A 223 30.18 5.70 2.18
C TYR A 223 29.54 5.64 0.79
N THR A 224 30.14 6.34 -0.19
CA THR A 224 29.59 6.51 -1.54
C THR A 224 29.21 5.19 -2.22
N PRO A 225 29.99 4.08 -2.13
CA PRO A 225 29.61 2.80 -2.74
C PRO A 225 28.33 2.16 -2.15
N SER A 226 27.88 2.61 -0.98
CA SER A 226 26.61 2.16 -0.38
C SER A 226 25.40 3.00 -0.78
N PHE A 227 25.60 4.08 -1.54
CA PHE A 227 24.53 4.98 -1.95
C PHE A 227 23.48 4.23 -2.78
N LYS A 228 22.23 4.36 -2.35
CA LYS A 228 21.03 3.93 -3.04
C LYS A 228 20.07 5.10 -3.03
N GLU A 229 19.69 5.51 -4.23
CA GLU A 229 18.65 6.51 -4.38
C GLU A 229 17.35 6.00 -3.73
N THR A 230 16.78 6.85 -2.88
CA THR A 230 15.49 6.59 -2.23
C THR A 230 14.36 6.92 -3.19
N GLN A 231 13.14 6.40 -2.99
CA GLN A 231 11.98 6.93 -3.70
C GLN A 231 10.87 7.12 -2.67
N GLU A 232 10.31 8.33 -2.65
CA GLU A 232 9.16 8.66 -1.81
C GLU A 232 8.03 9.06 -2.75
N PHE A 233 7.01 8.20 -2.86
CA PHE A 233 5.86 8.42 -3.73
C PHE A 233 4.83 9.34 -3.07
N ASP A 234 5.28 10.55 -2.74
CA ASP A 234 4.46 11.63 -2.22
C ASP A 234 4.49 12.76 -3.25
N TYR A 235 3.32 13.16 -3.75
CA TYR A 235 3.22 14.13 -4.84
C TYR A 235 2.41 15.34 -4.42
N TRP A 236 3.06 16.50 -4.46
CA TRP A 236 2.48 17.79 -4.13
C TRP A 236 2.45 18.65 -5.38
N TYR A 237 1.29 19.23 -5.67
CA TYR A 237 1.15 20.12 -6.83
C TYR A 237 1.89 21.43 -6.58
N GLY A 238 2.42 22.04 -7.64
CA GLY A 238 2.66 23.47 -7.70
C GLY A 238 1.70 24.02 -8.76
N PRO A 239 1.02 25.15 -8.53
CA PRO A 239 0.07 25.70 -9.48
C PRO A 239 0.71 26.47 -10.66
N GLU A 240 -0.11 26.86 -11.64
CA GLU A 240 0.27 27.69 -12.81
C GLU A 240 -0.05 29.18 -12.52
N TYR A 241 0.94 30.08 -12.59
CA TYR A 241 0.88 31.34 -11.81
C TYR A 241 0.71 32.68 -12.57
N THR A 242 0.18 33.69 -11.84
CA THR A 242 0.21 35.16 -12.10
C THR A 242 0.70 35.95 -10.85
N ASP A 243 1.39 37.09 -11.03
CA ASP A 243 2.54 37.47 -10.18
C ASP A 243 2.72 38.97 -9.77
N ASP A 244 1.68 39.80 -9.58
CA ASP A 244 1.91 41.22 -9.21
C ASP A 244 2.18 41.45 -7.71
N ILE A 245 3.42 41.21 -7.27
CA ILE A 245 3.88 41.39 -5.88
C ILE A 245 3.85 42.86 -5.44
N SER A 246 4.01 43.81 -6.37
CA SER A 246 4.09 45.25 -6.05
C SER A 246 2.81 45.80 -5.40
N LYS A 247 1.68 45.10 -5.58
CA LYS A 247 0.37 45.50 -5.06
C LYS A 247 -0.01 44.84 -3.74
N ILE A 248 0.82 43.95 -3.20
CA ILE A 248 0.52 43.27 -1.94
C ILE A 248 0.65 44.28 -0.79
N LYS A 249 -0.39 44.41 0.04
CA LYS A 249 -0.39 45.32 1.20
C LYS A 249 0.60 44.84 2.26
N GLU A 250 1.17 45.79 3.00
CA GLU A 250 1.96 45.48 4.18
C GLU A 250 1.12 44.89 5.32
N GLY A 251 1.78 44.11 6.15
CA GLY A 251 1.21 43.55 7.36
C GLY A 251 1.41 42.04 7.46
N VAL A 252 0.71 41.46 8.42
CA VAL A 252 0.76 40.03 8.73
C VAL A 252 -0.56 39.38 8.27
N ALA A 253 -0.46 38.30 7.50
CA ALA A 253 -1.55 37.38 7.24
C ALA A 253 -1.28 36.07 7.98
N ALA A 254 -2.29 35.54 8.66
CA ALA A 254 -2.19 34.29 9.42
C ALA A 254 -3.28 33.32 8.98
N TYR A 255 -2.92 32.05 8.84
CA TYR A 255 -3.83 30.94 8.56
C TYR A 255 -3.72 29.93 9.69
N ASP A 256 -4.84 29.65 10.37
CA ASP A 256 -4.92 28.57 11.34
C ASP A 256 -5.21 27.25 10.64
N THR A 257 -4.37 26.25 10.91
CA THR A 257 -4.53 24.94 10.29
C THR A 257 -5.71 24.21 10.93
N ASN A 258 -6.61 23.66 10.10
CA ASN A 258 -7.76 22.93 10.63
C ASN A 258 -7.35 21.59 11.27
N LYS A 259 -8.24 21.01 12.08
CA LYS A 259 -7.96 19.77 12.84
C LYS A 259 -7.53 18.59 11.98
N THR A 260 -8.13 18.44 10.79
CA THR A 260 -7.82 17.32 9.89
C THR A 260 -6.42 17.49 9.30
N GLU A 261 -6.07 18.69 8.84
CA GLU A 261 -4.74 18.97 8.30
C GLU A 261 -3.67 18.92 9.38
N TYR A 262 -3.97 19.44 10.58
CA TYR A 262 -3.08 19.35 11.74
C TYR A 262 -2.70 17.91 12.08
N LEU A 263 -3.66 16.97 11.96
CA LEU A 263 -3.39 15.54 12.13
C LEU A 263 -2.32 15.04 11.17
N PHE A 264 -2.20 15.61 9.96
CA PHE A 264 -1.18 15.22 8.99
C PHE A 264 0.09 16.05 9.11
N ASN A 265 0.06 17.36 9.32
CA ASN A 265 1.25 18.20 9.20
C ASN A 265 1.83 18.71 10.54
N GLN A 266 1.09 18.66 11.65
CA GLN A 266 1.47 19.24 12.96
C GLN A 266 1.88 20.72 12.90
N ILE A 267 1.33 21.44 11.91
CA ILE A 267 1.47 22.90 11.78
C ILE A 267 0.26 23.51 12.46
N LYS A 268 0.49 24.37 13.45
CA LYS A 268 -0.59 25.02 14.20
C LYS A 268 -1.16 26.20 13.42
N LYS A 269 -0.27 27.02 12.89
CA LYS A 269 -0.58 28.18 12.06
C LYS A 269 0.58 28.50 11.13
N THR A 270 0.24 29.17 10.03
CA THR A 270 1.20 29.68 9.06
C THR A 270 1.06 31.19 8.96
N GLU A 271 2.15 31.94 9.18
CA GLU A 271 2.15 33.40 9.11
C GLU A 271 3.00 33.90 7.94
N PHE A 272 2.50 34.92 7.25
CA PHE A 272 3.12 35.58 6.10
C PHE A 272 3.20 37.08 6.36
N VAL A 273 4.33 37.70 6.05
CA VAL A 273 4.57 39.11 6.30
C VAL A 273 5.13 39.79 5.07
N TRP A 274 4.56 40.93 4.72
CA TRP A 274 5.11 41.86 3.75
C TRP A 274 5.38 43.22 4.39
N GLN A 275 6.55 43.78 4.13
CA GLN A 275 6.97 45.09 4.62
C GLN A 275 7.86 45.77 3.57
N ASP A 276 7.82 47.11 3.49
CA ASP A 276 8.85 47.88 2.80
C ASP A 276 10.11 47.96 3.65
N LYS A 277 11.24 47.61 3.04
CA LYS A 277 12.56 47.74 3.66
C LYS A 277 13.58 48.12 2.62
N ASP A 278 14.26 49.24 2.85
CA ASP A 278 15.33 49.76 2.00
C ASP A 278 14.94 49.88 0.51
N GLY A 279 13.69 50.26 0.23
CA GLY A 279 13.16 50.42 -1.12
C GLY A 279 12.79 49.11 -1.83
N LYS A 280 12.81 47.98 -1.12
CA LYS A 280 12.39 46.65 -1.60
C LYS A 280 11.20 46.13 -0.79
N ARG A 281 10.49 45.17 -1.38
CA ARG A 281 9.45 44.42 -0.67
C ARG A 281 10.09 43.24 0.05
N GLN A 282 10.12 43.29 1.36
CA GLN A 282 10.54 42.18 2.22
C GLN A 282 9.38 41.21 2.40
N PHE A 283 9.66 39.92 2.20
CA PHE A 283 8.80 38.82 2.57
C PHE A 283 9.42 38.04 3.73
N GLU A 284 8.60 37.69 4.72
CA GLU A 284 8.94 36.75 5.77
C GLU A 284 7.78 35.78 5.96
N MET A 285 8.09 34.52 6.28
CA MET A 285 7.08 33.49 6.48
C MET A 285 7.55 32.44 7.46
N GLU A 286 6.66 31.98 8.33
CA GLU A 286 6.97 30.97 9.35
C GLU A 286 5.83 29.98 9.54
N GLU A 287 6.19 28.70 9.58
CA GLU A 287 5.31 27.63 10.04
C GLU A 287 5.49 27.41 11.53
N VAL A 288 4.46 27.69 12.30
CA VAL A 288 4.49 27.56 13.76
C VAL A 288 3.94 26.22 14.16
N THR A 289 4.70 25.48 14.98
CA THR A 289 4.28 24.19 15.55
C THR A 289 4.11 24.30 17.07
N ASP A 290 3.30 23.41 17.64
CA ASP A 290 3.14 23.19 19.07
C ASP A 290 3.66 21.80 19.50
N VAL A 291 4.50 21.18 18.66
CA VAL A 291 5.11 19.86 18.89
C VAL A 291 6.63 19.98 18.95
N GLU A 292 7.25 19.28 19.89
CA GLU A 292 8.71 19.25 20.02
C GLU A 292 9.37 18.59 18.80
N ALA A 293 10.54 19.10 18.42
CA ALA A 293 11.33 18.55 17.34
C ALA A 293 12.02 17.24 17.81
N PRO A 294 11.73 16.08 17.21
CA PRO A 294 12.06 14.77 17.77
C PRO A 294 13.57 14.46 17.83
N THR A 295 14.40 15.20 17.09
CA THR A 295 15.85 15.00 17.03
C THR A 295 16.67 16.16 17.58
N LEU A 296 16.01 17.15 18.19
CA LEU A 296 16.68 18.23 18.92
C LEU A 296 16.67 17.92 20.43
N SER A 297 17.30 18.79 21.22
CA SER A 297 17.23 18.73 22.67
C SER A 297 15.78 18.72 23.15
N GLU A 298 15.48 17.94 24.19
CA GLU A 298 14.17 17.93 24.85
C GLU A 298 13.68 19.35 25.16
N GLY A 299 12.39 19.63 24.93
CA GLY A 299 11.82 20.97 25.09
C GLY A 299 12.14 21.95 23.96
N THR A 300 12.70 21.49 22.83
CA THR A 300 12.98 22.35 21.67
C THR A 300 11.90 22.22 20.60
N TYR A 301 11.34 23.35 20.20
CA TYR A 301 10.32 23.48 19.16
C TYR A 301 10.96 24.14 17.95
N ALA A 302 10.77 23.59 16.75
CA ALA A 302 11.47 24.04 15.56
C ALA A 302 10.49 24.44 14.46
N CYS A 303 10.52 25.71 14.08
CA CYS A 303 9.66 26.30 13.06
C CYS A 303 10.45 26.50 11.76
N ARG A 304 9.89 26.08 10.62
CA ARG A 304 10.48 26.42 9.30
C ARG A 304 10.21 27.89 9.01
N TYR A 305 11.24 28.59 8.56
CA TYR A 305 11.22 30.01 8.31
C TYR A 305 11.78 30.32 6.92
N LEU A 306 11.18 31.29 6.24
CA LEU A 306 11.62 31.79 4.95
C LEU A 306 11.71 33.31 4.97
N HIS A 307 12.68 33.83 4.21
CA HIS A 307 12.89 35.26 4.03
C HIS A 307 13.25 35.57 2.59
N SER A 308 12.77 36.69 2.06
CA SER A 308 13.07 37.13 0.69
C SER A 308 13.03 38.64 0.54
N PHE A 309 13.76 39.14 -0.45
CA PHE A 309 13.63 40.52 -0.93
C PHE A 309 13.24 40.55 -2.40
N TYR A 310 12.18 41.29 -2.70
CA TYR A 310 11.68 41.53 -4.04
C TYR A 310 11.99 42.96 -4.46
N ASP A 311 12.69 43.10 -5.57
CA ASP A 311 13.00 44.39 -6.20
C ASP A 311 11.88 44.76 -7.17
N THR A 312 11.14 45.82 -6.83
CA THR A 312 10.02 46.33 -7.62
C THR A 312 10.45 46.91 -8.97
N THR A 313 11.73 47.23 -9.14
CA THR A 313 12.30 47.79 -10.37
C THR A 313 12.56 46.68 -11.39
N THR A 314 13.16 45.58 -10.95
CA THR A 314 13.50 44.44 -11.81
C THR A 314 12.34 43.45 -11.97
N GLY A 315 11.39 43.46 -11.03
CA GLY A 315 10.28 42.52 -11.00
C GLY A 315 10.71 41.12 -10.56
N MET A 316 11.82 41.01 -9.82
CA MET A 316 12.42 39.75 -9.42
C MET A 316 12.79 39.77 -7.94
N PHE A 317 12.91 38.58 -7.35
CA PHE A 317 13.58 38.43 -6.07
C PHE A 317 15.10 38.51 -6.29
N ASP A 318 15.83 39.15 -5.39
CA ASP A 318 17.30 39.16 -5.43
C ASP A 318 17.94 38.53 -4.18
N HIS A 319 17.11 38.07 -3.25
CA HIS A 319 17.50 37.31 -2.09
C HIS A 319 16.37 36.37 -1.68
N PHE A 320 16.71 35.11 -1.38
CA PHE A 320 15.80 34.11 -0.83
C PHE A 320 16.56 33.13 0.06
N ASP A 321 16.23 33.06 1.34
CA ASP A 321 16.82 32.09 2.26
C ASP A 321 15.77 31.36 3.10
N GLY A 322 16.17 30.17 3.54
CA GLY A 322 15.39 29.36 4.47
C GLY A 322 16.20 29.03 5.70
N ALA A 323 15.52 28.98 6.84
CA ALA A 323 16.11 28.71 8.14
C ALA A 323 15.15 27.90 9.03
N ILE A 324 15.71 27.35 10.11
CA ILE A 324 14.95 26.82 11.24
C ILE A 324 15.07 27.81 12.38
N ARG A 325 13.92 28.23 12.93
CA ARG A 325 13.82 29.01 14.17
C ARG A 325 13.47 28.05 15.31
N SER A 326 14.40 27.91 16.24
CA SER A 326 14.25 27.05 17.42
C SER A 326 13.84 27.86 18.64
N TYR A 327 12.86 27.34 19.37
CA TYR A 327 12.28 27.94 20.56
C TYR A 327 12.35 26.93 21.71
N ASP A 328 12.58 27.41 22.93
CA ASP A 328 12.25 26.64 24.13
C ASP A 328 10.74 26.71 24.43
N LEU A 329 10.29 26.00 25.47
CA LEU A 329 8.87 25.96 25.85
C LEU A 329 8.28 27.35 26.14
N GLU A 330 9.00 28.24 26.82
CA GLU A 330 8.48 29.58 27.14
C GLU A 330 8.37 30.44 25.87
N ALA A 331 9.40 30.39 25.03
CA ALA A 331 9.46 31.15 23.80
C ALA A 331 8.42 30.67 22.77
N ILE A 332 8.15 29.35 22.67
CA ILE A 332 7.13 28.84 21.76
C ILE A 332 5.71 29.21 22.24
N CYS A 333 5.44 29.19 23.55
CA CYS A 333 4.15 29.66 24.08
C CYS A 333 3.90 31.12 23.71
N ARG A 334 4.91 31.99 23.89
CA ARG A 334 4.84 33.38 23.45
C ARG A 334 4.65 33.47 21.93
N ARG A 335 5.34 32.65 21.15
CA ARG A 335 5.24 32.62 19.67
C ARG A 335 3.85 32.22 19.17
N LEU A 336 3.18 31.31 19.86
CA LEU A 336 1.83 30.87 19.53
C LEU A 336 0.82 32.01 19.73
N GLU A 337 0.99 32.81 20.79
CA GLU A 337 0.09 33.91 21.14
C GLU A 337 0.36 35.21 20.36
N ASN A 338 1.58 35.41 19.88
CA ASN A 338 2.00 36.66 19.26
C ASN A 338 2.31 36.49 17.75
N PRO A 339 2.09 37.54 16.93
CA PRO A 339 2.51 37.53 15.53
C PRO A 339 4.04 37.55 15.42
N ILE A 340 4.59 37.05 14.31
CA ILE A 340 6.04 37.01 14.05
C ILE A 340 6.73 38.37 14.20
N THR A 341 6.03 39.47 13.89
CA THR A 341 6.53 40.84 14.00
C THR A 341 6.76 41.30 15.44
N ALA A 342 6.20 40.59 16.44
CA ALA A 342 6.34 40.91 17.86
C ALA A 342 7.43 40.07 18.58
N MET A 343 8.05 39.10 17.90
CA MET A 343 8.90 38.09 18.55
C MET A 343 10.38 38.48 18.71
N GLY A 344 10.83 39.53 18.01
CA GLY A 344 12.24 39.96 18.02
C GLY A 344 13.22 38.85 17.61
N HIS A 345 14.47 38.92 18.06
CA HIS A 345 15.55 37.96 17.76
C HIS A 345 15.74 36.89 18.85
N THR A 346 14.65 36.46 19.50
CA THR A 346 14.71 35.55 20.66
C THR A 346 14.87 34.08 20.28
N ALA A 347 14.58 33.70 19.03
CA ALA A 347 14.72 32.34 18.54
C ALA A 347 16.18 31.99 18.21
N GLY A 348 16.58 30.75 18.46
CA GLY A 348 17.79 30.19 17.87
C GLY A 348 17.62 30.11 16.35
N TYR A 349 18.53 30.72 15.58
CA TYR A 349 18.39 30.86 14.13
C TYR A 349 19.43 30.02 13.38
N THR A 350 18.99 29.01 12.63
CA THR A 350 19.89 28.16 11.83
C THR A 350 19.50 28.24 10.35
N LYS A 351 20.28 28.98 9.56
CA LYS A 351 20.09 29.06 8.11
C LYS A 351 20.48 27.73 7.45
N VAL A 352 19.67 27.26 6.51
CA VAL A 352 19.84 25.95 5.85
C VAL A 352 20.14 26.06 4.36
N PHE A 353 19.61 27.08 3.68
CA PHE A 353 19.96 27.39 2.30
C PHE A 353 19.81 28.90 2.04
N ARG A 354 20.43 29.37 0.97
CA ARG A 354 20.35 30.76 0.51
C ARG A 354 20.54 30.83 -0.99
N ILE A 355 19.77 31.69 -1.65
CA ILE A 355 19.92 32.11 -3.03
C ILE A 355 20.14 33.62 -3.01
N ASP A 356 21.20 34.08 -3.65
CA ASP A 356 21.40 35.50 -3.92
C ASP A 356 21.29 35.72 -5.44
N GLY A 357 20.85 36.90 -5.87
CA GLY A 357 20.71 37.23 -7.28
C GLY A 357 19.32 36.95 -7.87
N PRO A 358 19.11 37.22 -9.17
CA PRO A 358 17.80 37.27 -9.78
C PRO A 358 17.09 35.91 -9.73
N LEU A 359 15.91 35.90 -9.13
CA LEU A 359 15.04 34.74 -8.99
C LEU A 359 13.62 35.10 -9.45
N PRO A 360 13.15 34.53 -10.58
CA PRO A 360 11.79 34.78 -11.08
C PRO A 360 10.72 34.32 -10.09
N ILE A 361 9.58 35.04 -10.07
CA ILE A 361 8.49 34.80 -9.11
C ILE A 361 7.96 33.36 -9.19
N ARG A 362 7.78 32.81 -10.39
CA ARG A 362 7.41 31.40 -10.59
C ARG A 362 8.34 30.44 -9.86
N LYS A 363 9.65 30.66 -9.97
CA LYS A 363 10.69 29.80 -9.36
C LYS A 363 10.67 29.95 -7.84
N TRP A 364 10.55 31.19 -7.35
CA TRP A 364 10.41 31.49 -5.93
C TRP A 364 9.19 30.77 -5.32
N LYS A 365 7.99 30.90 -5.90
CA LYS A 365 6.78 30.23 -5.39
C LYS A 365 6.91 28.70 -5.39
N SER A 366 7.50 28.13 -6.43
CA SER A 366 7.75 26.69 -6.54
C SER A 366 8.69 26.20 -5.43
N LEU A 367 9.82 26.89 -5.22
CA LEU A 367 10.76 26.58 -4.14
C LEU A 367 10.11 26.66 -2.75
N ILE A 368 9.25 27.66 -2.50
CA ILE A 368 8.47 27.76 -1.25
C ILE A 368 7.57 26.54 -1.07
N THR A 369 6.79 26.21 -2.10
CA THR A 369 5.84 25.08 -2.08
C THR A 369 6.57 23.76 -1.81
N HIS A 370 7.71 23.53 -2.45
CA HIS A 370 8.51 22.34 -2.20
C HIS A 370 9.17 22.37 -0.81
N TYR A 371 9.80 23.47 -0.40
CA TYR A 371 10.43 23.55 0.92
C TYR A 371 9.44 23.27 2.07
N LEU A 372 8.20 23.69 1.89
CA LEU A 372 7.11 23.63 2.86
C LEU A 372 6.10 22.50 2.57
N ARG A 373 6.53 21.48 1.83
CA ARG A 373 5.75 20.27 1.56
C ARG A 373 5.05 19.78 2.83
N GLY A 374 3.76 19.44 2.74
CA GLY A 374 2.90 19.15 3.90
C GLY A 374 1.94 20.28 4.28
N ASN A 375 2.27 21.53 3.93
CA ASN A 375 1.51 22.70 4.36
C ASN A 375 0.53 23.18 3.28
N GLN A 376 -0.76 23.02 3.53
CA GLN A 376 -1.82 23.43 2.60
C GLN A 376 -2.10 24.94 2.63
N ASP A 377 -1.68 25.64 3.68
CA ASP A 377 -1.86 27.09 3.79
C ASP A 377 -1.05 27.85 2.72
N ILE A 378 0.02 27.24 2.21
CA ILE A 378 0.82 27.79 1.10
C ILE A 378 -0.02 27.95 -0.17
N TYR A 379 -0.85 26.96 -0.47
CA TYR A 379 -1.75 26.99 -1.63
C TYR A 379 -2.82 28.06 -1.43
N ARG A 380 -3.43 28.10 -0.24
CA ARG A 380 -4.44 29.12 0.10
C ARG A 380 -3.89 30.52 -0.04
N TYR A 381 -2.67 30.73 0.46
CA TYR A 381 -1.99 32.02 0.39
C TYR A 381 -1.73 32.46 -1.05
N PHE A 382 -1.31 31.53 -1.92
CA PHE A 382 -1.10 31.84 -3.33
C PHE A 382 -2.40 31.89 -4.15
N GLY A 383 -3.57 31.61 -3.56
CA GLY A 383 -4.87 31.68 -4.23
C GLY A 383 -5.21 30.44 -5.05
N GLU A 384 -4.71 29.27 -4.64
CA GLU A 384 -4.58 28.08 -5.47
C GLU A 384 -5.34 26.90 -4.87
N ASN A 385 -5.67 25.91 -5.72
CA ASN A 385 -6.40 24.72 -5.27
C ASN A 385 -5.53 23.90 -4.30
N VAL A 386 -6.07 23.63 -3.11
CA VAL A 386 -5.41 22.75 -2.14
C VAL A 386 -5.35 21.31 -2.66
N PRO A 387 -4.19 20.62 -2.60
CA PRO A 387 -4.05 19.26 -3.12
C PRO A 387 -4.94 18.23 -2.41
N PHE A 388 -5.17 18.43 -1.12
CA PHE A 388 -6.01 17.57 -0.32
C PHE A 388 -7.42 18.15 -0.29
N VAL A 389 -8.35 17.39 -0.84
CA VAL A 389 -9.78 17.61 -0.62
C VAL A 389 -10.29 16.33 0.02
N ALA A 390 -10.87 16.43 1.21
CA ALA A 390 -11.50 15.29 1.85
C ALA A 390 -12.50 14.66 0.85
N GLN A 391 -12.19 13.46 0.37
CA GLN A 391 -13.08 12.78 -0.57
C GLN A 391 -14.40 12.53 0.14
N LYS A 392 -15.51 12.90 -0.52
CA LYS A 392 -16.83 12.45 -0.09
C LYS A 392 -16.80 10.93 -0.10
N GLN A 393 -17.22 10.31 1.01
CA GLN A 393 -17.41 8.86 1.05
C GLN A 393 -18.26 8.49 -0.17
N GLN A 394 -17.71 7.64 -1.04
CA GLN A 394 -18.52 7.08 -2.11
C GLN A 394 -19.64 6.27 -1.45
N PRO A 395 -20.89 6.40 -1.94
CA PRO A 395 -21.99 5.60 -1.40
C PRO A 395 -21.64 4.12 -1.56
N VAL A 396 -21.52 3.41 -0.44
CA VAL A 396 -21.33 1.96 -0.44
C VAL A 396 -22.60 1.33 -0.98
N ASN A 397 -22.50 0.46 -1.99
CA ASN A 397 -23.65 -0.28 -2.50
C ASN A 397 -24.30 -1.07 -1.36
N PRO A 398 -25.55 -0.79 -0.96
CA PRO A 398 -26.19 -1.45 0.18
C PRO A 398 -26.27 -2.97 0.02
N LEU A 399 -26.35 -3.48 -1.21
CA LEU A 399 -26.38 -4.92 -1.51
C LEU A 399 -25.11 -5.65 -1.05
N SER A 400 -23.95 -4.99 -1.09
CA SER A 400 -22.65 -5.58 -0.72
C SER A 400 -22.56 -5.98 0.75
N LYS A 401 -23.51 -5.52 1.60
CA LYS A 401 -23.65 -5.96 3.00
C LYS A 401 -24.18 -7.39 3.12
N TYR A 402 -24.95 -7.85 2.12
CA TYR A 402 -25.69 -9.11 2.18
C TYR A 402 -25.17 -10.15 1.20
N VAL A 403 -24.78 -9.74 -0.01
CA VAL A 403 -24.35 -10.65 -1.08
C VAL A 403 -22.92 -10.31 -1.49
N PRO A 404 -22.02 -11.30 -1.59
CA PRO A 404 -20.67 -11.06 -2.09
C PRO A 404 -20.70 -10.70 -3.58
N PHE A 405 -19.68 -9.98 -4.06
CA PHE A 405 -19.52 -9.79 -5.49
C PHE A 405 -19.10 -11.11 -6.15
N VAL A 406 -19.74 -11.42 -7.28
CA VAL A 406 -19.53 -12.65 -8.05
C VAL A 406 -19.27 -12.28 -9.51
N PRO A 407 -18.09 -12.60 -10.08
CA PRO A 407 -17.82 -12.38 -11.50
C PRO A 407 -18.86 -13.07 -12.39
N LYS A 408 -19.29 -12.40 -13.45
CA LYS A 408 -20.17 -12.98 -14.47
C LYS A 408 -19.41 -13.12 -15.78
N LYS A 409 -19.97 -13.91 -16.70
CA LYS A 409 -19.44 -14.09 -18.05
C LYS A 409 -19.10 -12.73 -18.69
N GLY A 410 -17.88 -12.63 -19.21
CA GLY A 410 -17.32 -11.42 -19.80
C GLY A 410 -16.52 -10.55 -18.83
N ASP A 411 -16.62 -10.77 -17.51
CA ASP A 411 -15.78 -10.07 -16.53
C ASP A 411 -14.34 -10.61 -16.52
N GLY A 412 -14.12 -11.80 -17.08
CA GLY A 412 -12.82 -12.43 -17.16
C GLY A 412 -12.41 -13.11 -15.85
N VAL A 413 -11.12 -13.43 -15.76
CA VAL A 413 -10.54 -14.16 -14.61
C VAL A 413 -9.83 -13.20 -13.66
N ARG A 414 -9.85 -13.52 -12.36
CA ARG A 414 -9.06 -12.88 -11.31
C ARG A 414 -8.07 -13.89 -10.73
N LEU A 415 -6.90 -13.39 -10.31
CA LEU A 415 -5.86 -14.20 -9.69
C LEU A 415 -5.43 -13.57 -8.37
N LEU A 416 -5.29 -14.40 -7.33
CA LEU A 416 -4.69 -14.04 -6.05
C LEU A 416 -3.44 -14.90 -5.82
N TYR A 417 -2.30 -14.25 -5.65
CA TYR A 417 -1.00 -14.89 -5.45
C TYR A 417 -0.44 -14.52 -4.07
N SER A 418 -0.10 -15.50 -3.25
CA SER A 418 0.33 -15.26 -1.87
C SER A 418 1.31 -16.31 -1.35
N TYR A 419 2.04 -15.94 -0.30
CA TYR A 419 2.94 -16.83 0.43
C TYR A 419 2.36 -17.22 1.78
N HIS A 420 2.69 -18.44 2.21
CA HIS A 420 2.20 -19.08 3.42
C HIS A 420 3.28 -19.95 4.05
N THR A 421 3.04 -20.40 5.28
CA THR A 421 3.88 -21.40 5.93
C THR A 421 3.94 -22.66 5.08
N LYS A 422 5.13 -23.26 5.01
CA LYS A 422 5.40 -24.48 4.24
C LYS A 422 4.40 -25.59 4.60
N GLY A 423 3.86 -26.25 3.59
CA GLY A 423 2.93 -27.37 3.72
C GLY A 423 3.63 -28.70 3.95
N GLU A 424 2.83 -29.74 4.17
CA GLU A 424 3.30 -31.13 4.37
C GLU A 424 4.11 -31.65 3.17
N GLU A 425 5.06 -32.56 3.39
CA GLU A 425 5.86 -33.17 2.34
C GLU A 425 5.46 -34.63 2.12
N GLY A 426 5.54 -35.11 0.88
CA GLY A 426 5.39 -36.54 0.55
C GLY A 426 3.97 -36.96 0.11
N VAL A 427 2.99 -36.06 0.15
CA VAL A 427 1.64 -36.29 -0.39
C VAL A 427 1.54 -35.64 -1.78
N GLU A 428 1.18 -36.41 -2.82
CA GLU A 428 1.15 -35.88 -4.20
C GLU A 428 0.11 -34.76 -4.36
N ARG A 429 -1.14 -35.00 -3.92
CA ARG A 429 -2.23 -34.01 -3.89
C ARG A 429 -3.09 -34.17 -2.64
N LEU A 430 -3.52 -33.06 -2.05
CA LEU A 430 -4.41 -33.06 -0.89
C LEU A 430 -5.37 -31.87 -0.95
N TYR A 431 -6.63 -32.10 -0.60
CA TYR A 431 -7.58 -31.02 -0.31
C TYR A 431 -7.33 -30.44 1.08
N ILE A 432 -7.17 -29.13 1.18
CA ILE A 432 -7.01 -28.38 2.43
C ILE A 432 -7.82 -27.07 2.41
N ASP A 433 -7.86 -26.38 3.55
CA ASP A 433 -8.58 -25.11 3.76
C ASP A 433 -10.08 -25.19 3.39
N PHE A 434 -10.79 -26.13 4.03
CA PHE A 434 -12.24 -26.29 3.92
C PHE A 434 -13.00 -25.12 4.56
N ASP A 435 -14.21 -24.84 4.06
CA ASP A 435 -15.13 -23.91 4.73
C ASP A 435 -15.76 -24.58 5.96
N THR A 436 -16.45 -23.79 6.78
CA THR A 436 -17.14 -24.29 7.97
C THR A 436 -18.62 -23.93 7.96
N CYS A 437 -19.46 -24.87 8.39
CA CYS A 437 -20.89 -24.67 8.54
C CYS A 437 -21.34 -25.00 9.96
N GLN A 438 -22.22 -24.17 10.53
CA GLN A 438 -22.85 -24.44 11.83
C GLN A 438 -24.06 -25.36 11.62
N LEU A 439 -23.97 -26.60 12.10
CA LEU A 439 -25.05 -27.59 12.14
C LEU A 439 -25.50 -27.83 13.59
N MET A 440 -26.52 -28.67 13.77
CA MET A 440 -27.00 -29.07 15.11
C MET A 440 -25.91 -29.75 15.96
N GLU A 441 -24.99 -30.45 15.31
CA GLU A 441 -23.86 -31.16 15.91
C GLU A 441 -22.64 -30.27 16.24
N GLY A 442 -22.67 -29.00 15.84
CA GLY A 442 -21.57 -28.05 16.03
C GLY A 442 -21.09 -27.43 14.72
N ILE A 443 -19.91 -26.80 14.77
CA ILE A 443 -19.21 -26.31 13.57
C ILE A 443 -18.51 -27.50 12.93
N VAL A 444 -18.81 -27.77 11.65
CA VAL A 444 -18.20 -28.85 10.86
C VAL A 444 -17.48 -28.29 9.65
N GLU A 445 -16.42 -28.97 9.20
CA GLU A 445 -15.75 -28.68 7.93
C GLU A 445 -16.61 -29.13 6.74
N THR A 446 -16.63 -28.30 5.71
CA THR A 446 -17.49 -28.45 4.55
C THR A 446 -16.81 -28.03 3.25
N THR A 447 -17.26 -28.58 2.13
CA THR A 447 -16.82 -28.18 0.79
C THR A 447 -17.98 -28.18 -0.18
N ASP A 448 -17.86 -27.42 -1.27
CA ASP A 448 -18.78 -27.52 -2.39
C ASP A 448 -18.77 -28.95 -2.97
N LEU A 449 -19.97 -29.50 -3.21
CA LEU A 449 -20.18 -30.82 -3.79
C LEU A 449 -19.44 -31.01 -5.12
N MET A 450 -19.24 -29.94 -5.87
CA MET A 450 -18.49 -29.96 -7.14
C MET A 450 -17.03 -30.44 -6.98
N ALA A 451 -16.46 -30.41 -5.76
CA ALA A 451 -15.14 -30.98 -5.48
C ALA A 451 -15.06 -32.50 -5.73
N VAL A 452 -16.20 -33.21 -5.65
CA VAL A 452 -16.29 -34.66 -5.98
C VAL A 452 -16.08 -34.86 -7.48
N ASP A 453 -16.81 -34.11 -8.31
CA ASP A 453 -16.69 -34.19 -9.77
C ASP A 453 -15.30 -33.75 -10.24
N LEU A 454 -14.71 -32.73 -9.59
CA LEU A 454 -13.33 -32.35 -9.84
C LEU A 454 -12.35 -33.50 -9.57
N ALA A 455 -12.47 -34.18 -8.43
CA ALA A 455 -11.60 -35.31 -8.10
C ALA A 455 -11.72 -36.44 -9.15
N LYS A 456 -12.95 -36.74 -9.62
CA LYS A 456 -13.15 -37.72 -10.70
C LYS A 456 -12.52 -37.27 -12.02
N CYS A 457 -12.66 -36.00 -12.40
CA CYS A 457 -12.02 -35.46 -13.60
C CYS A 457 -10.49 -35.57 -13.53
N ILE A 458 -9.88 -35.26 -12.38
CA ILE A 458 -8.43 -35.38 -12.17
C ILE A 458 -7.98 -36.85 -12.33
N ARG A 459 -8.68 -37.80 -11.71
CA ARG A 459 -8.42 -39.24 -11.85
C ARG A 459 -8.49 -39.70 -13.30
N ARG A 460 -9.50 -39.24 -14.05
CA ARG A 460 -9.66 -39.57 -15.47
C ARG A 460 -8.55 -39.02 -16.35
N CYS A 461 -7.95 -37.89 -15.97
CA CYS A 461 -6.75 -37.34 -16.59
C CYS A 461 -5.44 -38.04 -16.15
N GLY A 462 -5.54 -39.04 -15.29
CA GLY A 462 -4.40 -39.83 -14.79
C GLY A 462 -3.70 -39.22 -13.57
N GLY A 463 -4.31 -38.27 -12.87
CA GLY A 463 -3.81 -37.74 -11.60
C GLY A 463 -4.41 -38.47 -10.39
N GLU A 464 -3.59 -38.81 -9.40
CA GLU A 464 -4.09 -39.35 -8.12
C GLU A 464 -4.68 -38.24 -7.24
N MET A 465 -5.90 -38.43 -6.76
CA MET A 465 -6.60 -37.49 -5.89
C MET A 465 -7.65 -38.22 -5.05
N ASP A 466 -7.64 -38.05 -3.74
CA ASP A 466 -8.72 -38.54 -2.87
C ASP A 466 -9.92 -37.60 -2.85
N TYR A 467 -11.09 -38.11 -2.48
CA TYR A 467 -12.25 -37.26 -2.25
C TYR A 467 -12.06 -36.41 -0.99
N PRO A 468 -12.64 -35.20 -0.91
CA PRO A 468 -12.55 -34.39 0.30
C PRO A 468 -13.14 -35.13 1.51
N ASN A 469 -12.39 -35.18 2.61
CA ASN A 469 -12.81 -35.82 3.86
C ASN A 469 -13.58 -34.84 4.78
N CYS A 470 -14.68 -34.27 4.28
CA CYS A 470 -15.52 -33.32 4.99
C CYS A 470 -16.98 -33.42 4.50
N ARG A 471 -17.91 -32.61 5.05
CA ARG A 471 -19.31 -32.63 4.59
C ARG A 471 -19.45 -31.91 3.24
N TYR A 472 -20.22 -32.48 2.32
CA TYR A 472 -20.51 -31.81 1.04
C TYR A 472 -21.71 -30.88 1.18
N ILE A 473 -21.60 -29.69 0.59
CA ILE A 473 -22.69 -28.72 0.48
C ILE A 473 -22.99 -28.45 -0.99
N SER A 474 -24.26 -28.38 -1.34
CA SER A 474 -24.70 -27.87 -2.64
C SER A 474 -25.45 -26.55 -2.44
N TYR A 475 -24.87 -25.47 -2.95
CA TYR A 475 -25.49 -24.15 -3.01
C TYR A 475 -26.26 -23.97 -4.32
N ARG A 476 -27.28 -23.11 -4.32
CA ARG A 476 -28.07 -22.73 -5.51
C ARG A 476 -27.95 -21.23 -5.81
N ASP A 477 -26.75 -20.67 -5.65
CA ASP A 477 -26.48 -19.23 -5.69
C ASP A 477 -25.59 -18.76 -6.86
N ASP A 478 -25.43 -19.59 -7.90
CA ASP A 478 -24.65 -19.34 -9.13
C ASP A 478 -23.14 -19.13 -8.90
N PHE A 479 -22.58 -19.60 -7.77
CA PHE A 479 -21.12 -19.67 -7.58
C PHE A 479 -20.66 -20.85 -6.72
N HIS A 480 -19.46 -21.34 -7.02
CA HIS A 480 -18.84 -22.50 -6.38
C HIS A 480 -17.45 -22.13 -5.86
N ASP A 481 -17.20 -22.42 -4.59
CA ASP A 481 -15.89 -22.21 -3.98
C ASP A 481 -15.25 -23.56 -3.68
N LEU A 482 -14.26 -23.92 -4.50
CA LEU A 482 -13.53 -25.18 -4.35
C LEU A 482 -12.36 -25.00 -3.36
N PRO A 483 -12.09 -26.00 -2.52
CA PRO A 483 -11.00 -25.94 -1.54
C PRO A 483 -9.63 -25.89 -2.22
N GLU A 484 -8.60 -25.54 -1.44
CA GLU A 484 -7.22 -25.55 -1.91
C GLU A 484 -6.78 -26.99 -2.23
N ILE A 485 -6.15 -27.17 -3.39
CA ILE A 485 -5.46 -28.40 -3.78
C ILE A 485 -3.96 -28.15 -3.62
N PHE A 486 -3.40 -28.75 -2.57
CA PHE A 486 -1.98 -28.68 -2.27
C PHE A 486 -1.22 -29.81 -2.97
N HIS A 487 -0.08 -29.48 -3.59
CA HIS A 487 0.79 -30.39 -4.34
C HIS A 487 2.13 -30.51 -3.59
N GLY A 488 2.25 -31.53 -2.73
CA GLY A 488 3.40 -31.74 -1.83
C GLY A 488 4.38 -32.84 -2.27
N GLY A 489 4.15 -33.44 -3.43
CA GLY A 489 4.99 -34.52 -3.98
C GLY A 489 6.33 -34.02 -4.53
N ASN A 490 7.20 -34.96 -4.92
CA ASN A 490 8.54 -34.66 -5.44
C ASN A 490 8.55 -33.94 -6.80
N ASN A 491 7.44 -33.97 -7.55
CA ASN A 491 7.30 -33.30 -8.84
C ASN A 491 5.99 -32.49 -8.90
N PRO A 492 5.92 -31.35 -8.19
CA PRO A 492 4.69 -30.56 -8.12
C PRO A 492 4.26 -30.03 -9.48
N ALA A 493 5.19 -29.77 -10.42
CA ALA A 493 4.86 -29.26 -11.75
C ALA A 493 3.98 -30.24 -12.55
N SER A 494 4.39 -31.51 -12.61
CA SER A 494 3.59 -32.56 -13.25
C SER A 494 2.26 -32.78 -12.52
N ALA A 495 2.28 -32.68 -11.18
CA ALA A 495 1.07 -32.86 -10.41
C ALA A 495 0.03 -31.77 -10.70
N ILE A 496 0.47 -30.52 -10.75
CA ILE A 496 -0.33 -29.33 -11.10
C ILE A 496 -0.88 -29.44 -12.52
N GLU A 497 -0.08 -29.89 -13.49
CA GLU A 497 -0.51 -30.08 -14.87
C GLU A 497 -1.74 -31.02 -14.96
N LYS A 498 -1.69 -32.17 -14.28
CA LYS A 498 -2.84 -33.09 -14.22
C LYS A 498 -4.04 -32.52 -13.49
N THR A 499 -3.83 -31.72 -12.45
CA THR A 499 -4.91 -30.99 -11.78
C THR A 499 -5.58 -30.01 -12.75
N LEU A 500 -4.80 -29.25 -13.53
CA LEU A 500 -5.31 -28.32 -14.54
C LEU A 500 -6.03 -29.02 -15.70
N GLU A 501 -5.55 -30.18 -16.13
CA GLU A 501 -6.27 -31.02 -17.12
C GLU A 501 -7.64 -31.44 -16.59
N GLY A 502 -7.72 -31.87 -15.32
CA GLY A 502 -8.97 -32.21 -14.63
C GLY A 502 -9.92 -31.01 -14.52
N ILE A 503 -9.41 -29.84 -14.11
CA ILE A 503 -10.17 -28.58 -14.06
C ILE A 503 -10.71 -28.22 -15.44
N LYS A 504 -9.89 -28.34 -16.49
CA LYS A 504 -10.32 -28.08 -17.87
C LYS A 504 -11.41 -29.05 -18.32
N MET A 505 -11.34 -30.33 -17.93
CA MET A 505 -12.39 -31.31 -18.21
C MET A 505 -13.71 -30.94 -17.50
N LEU A 506 -13.64 -30.61 -16.21
CA LEU A 506 -14.79 -30.15 -15.42
C LEU A 506 -15.45 -28.93 -16.08
N LEU A 507 -14.67 -27.88 -16.36
CA LEU A 507 -15.16 -26.65 -16.98
C LEU A 507 -15.79 -26.88 -18.35
N LYS A 508 -15.25 -27.79 -19.17
CA LYS A 508 -15.87 -28.18 -20.45
C LYS A 508 -17.22 -28.85 -20.27
N GLY A 509 -17.35 -29.71 -19.26
CA GLY A 509 -18.63 -30.35 -18.91
C GLY A 509 -19.68 -29.32 -18.55
N LEU A 510 -19.34 -28.42 -17.61
CA LEU A 510 -20.21 -27.35 -17.16
C LEU A 510 -20.61 -26.40 -18.30
N ASP A 511 -19.65 -25.96 -19.12
CA ASP A 511 -19.91 -25.08 -20.27
C ASP A 511 -20.82 -25.75 -21.32
N SER A 512 -20.58 -27.04 -21.61
CA SER A 512 -21.43 -27.82 -22.53
C SER A 512 -22.87 -27.98 -22.02
N ASN A 513 -23.06 -27.89 -20.70
CA ASN A 513 -24.36 -27.91 -20.03
C ASN A 513 -25.01 -26.53 -19.91
N GLY A 514 -24.37 -25.48 -20.43
CA GLY A 514 -24.86 -24.11 -20.36
C GLY A 514 -24.75 -23.47 -18.97
N ILE A 515 -23.89 -24.00 -18.10
CA ILE A 515 -23.61 -23.44 -16.78
C ILE A 515 -22.69 -22.23 -16.93
N GLU A 516 -23.13 -21.06 -16.44
CA GLU A 516 -22.38 -19.80 -16.49
C GLU A 516 -21.95 -19.31 -15.09
N ASP A 517 -21.99 -20.22 -14.11
CA ASP A 517 -21.71 -19.94 -12.71
C ASP A 517 -20.26 -19.48 -12.52
N SER A 518 -20.00 -18.75 -11.43
CA SER A 518 -18.63 -18.40 -11.05
C SER A 518 -17.99 -19.53 -10.28
N ILE A 519 -16.74 -19.86 -10.59
CA ILE A 519 -15.98 -20.89 -9.87
C ILE A 519 -14.70 -20.27 -9.33
N SER A 520 -14.37 -20.59 -8.08
CA SER A 520 -13.06 -20.34 -7.50
C SER A 520 -12.36 -21.65 -7.17
N PHE A 521 -11.03 -21.68 -7.32
CA PHE A 521 -10.19 -22.77 -6.84
C PHE A 521 -8.80 -22.23 -6.47
N CYS A 522 -8.04 -22.99 -5.68
CA CYS A 522 -6.68 -22.63 -5.30
C CYS A 522 -5.73 -23.80 -5.54
N LEU A 523 -4.59 -23.51 -6.18
CA LEU A 523 -3.48 -24.43 -6.34
C LEU A 523 -2.33 -23.96 -5.46
N SER A 524 -1.66 -24.89 -4.79
CA SER A 524 -0.51 -24.55 -3.96
C SER A 524 0.55 -25.64 -3.95
N TRP A 525 1.79 -25.23 -3.64
CA TRP A 525 2.95 -26.11 -3.53
C TRP A 525 4.04 -25.43 -2.68
N ASN A 526 5.01 -26.21 -2.23
CA ASN A 526 6.18 -25.68 -1.53
C ASN A 526 7.16 -25.02 -2.52
N LEU A 527 7.56 -23.77 -2.21
CA LEU A 527 8.55 -22.97 -2.93
C LEU A 527 9.59 -22.48 -1.91
N ASP A 528 10.80 -23.00 -2.02
CA ASP A 528 11.90 -22.76 -1.07
C ASP A 528 11.51 -23.04 0.40
N ASP A 529 11.50 -22.01 1.24
CA ASP A 529 11.17 -22.06 2.67
C ASP A 529 9.68 -21.83 2.97
N ARG A 530 8.83 -21.74 1.93
CA ARG A 530 7.44 -21.30 2.04
C ARG A 530 6.51 -22.17 1.19
N LYS A 531 5.21 -21.99 1.39
CA LYS A 531 4.17 -22.44 0.46
C LYS A 531 3.75 -21.25 -0.40
N VAL A 532 3.61 -21.45 -1.70
CA VAL A 532 2.95 -20.48 -2.59
C VAL A 532 1.52 -20.94 -2.84
N LYS A 533 0.58 -20.00 -2.81
CA LYS A 533 -0.83 -20.21 -3.18
C LYS A 533 -1.16 -19.34 -4.39
N VAL A 534 -1.82 -19.95 -5.37
CA VAL A 534 -2.36 -19.28 -6.54
C VAL A 534 -3.84 -19.63 -6.65
N SER A 535 -4.68 -18.66 -6.27
CA SER A 535 -6.14 -18.80 -6.31
C SER A 535 -6.70 -18.06 -7.52
N PHE A 536 -7.70 -18.65 -8.16
CA PHE A 536 -8.33 -18.17 -9.37
C PHE A 536 -9.83 -18.05 -9.16
N MET A 537 -10.45 -17.08 -9.83
CA MET A 537 -11.90 -16.89 -9.79
C MET A 537 -12.41 -16.31 -11.11
N GLY A 538 -13.51 -16.84 -11.61
CA GLY A 538 -14.18 -16.34 -12.81
C GLY A 538 -15.39 -17.18 -13.20
N ALA A 539 -16.21 -16.68 -14.13
CA ALA A 539 -17.31 -17.45 -14.70
C ALA A 539 -16.80 -18.64 -15.52
N VAL A 540 -17.54 -19.75 -15.54
CA VAL A 540 -17.17 -20.99 -16.25
C VAL A 540 -16.64 -20.75 -17.67
N PRO A 541 -17.31 -19.97 -18.55
CA PRO A 541 -16.80 -19.74 -19.91
C PRO A 541 -15.46 -19.00 -19.95
N ASP A 542 -15.27 -18.01 -19.07
CA ASP A 542 -14.04 -17.21 -19.01
C ASP A 542 -12.89 -18.04 -18.42
N MET A 543 -13.17 -18.84 -17.39
CA MET A 543 -12.21 -19.78 -16.80
C MET A 543 -11.79 -20.85 -17.80
N LEU A 544 -12.73 -21.38 -18.59
CA LEU A 544 -12.43 -22.37 -19.64
C LEU A 544 -11.56 -21.77 -20.74
N ALA A 545 -11.86 -20.56 -21.18
CA ALA A 545 -11.05 -19.84 -22.16
C ALA A 545 -9.63 -19.60 -21.64
N TRP A 546 -9.50 -19.17 -20.37
CA TRP A 546 -8.23 -18.92 -19.72
C TRP A 546 -7.40 -20.19 -19.55
N VAL A 547 -7.94 -21.25 -18.92
CA VAL A 547 -7.19 -22.50 -18.69
C VAL A 547 -6.76 -23.17 -20.00
N SER A 548 -7.52 -22.96 -21.08
CA SER A 548 -7.17 -23.45 -22.41
C SER A 548 -5.98 -22.72 -23.03
N SER A 549 -5.64 -21.52 -22.53
CA SER A 549 -4.53 -20.67 -23.01
C SER A 549 -3.37 -20.55 -22.02
N LEU A 550 -3.50 -21.11 -20.81
CA LEU A 550 -2.64 -20.89 -19.66
C LEU A 550 -1.18 -21.32 -19.84
N GLY A 551 -0.95 -22.35 -20.67
CA GLY A 551 0.33 -23.06 -20.73
C GLY A 551 0.66 -23.75 -19.41
N GLU A 552 1.91 -24.17 -19.24
CA GLU A 552 2.42 -24.80 -18.02
C GLU A 552 2.68 -23.76 -16.92
N ILE A 553 2.24 -24.05 -15.69
CA ILE A 553 2.62 -23.28 -14.50
C ILE A 553 3.99 -23.79 -14.03
N GLN A 554 5.00 -22.93 -14.13
CA GLN A 554 6.33 -23.22 -13.62
C GLN A 554 6.33 -23.13 -12.08
N THR A 555 7.08 -24.00 -11.41
CA THR A 555 7.07 -24.08 -9.93
C THR A 555 8.24 -23.37 -9.26
N GLY A 556 9.22 -22.87 -10.05
CA GLY A 556 10.34 -22.05 -9.58
C GLY A 556 10.00 -20.55 -9.51
N ARG A 557 10.62 -19.83 -8.57
CA ARG A 557 10.27 -18.43 -8.27
C ARG A 557 10.48 -17.49 -9.45
N GLU A 558 11.64 -17.53 -10.10
CA GLU A 558 11.97 -16.60 -11.18
C GLU A 558 11.10 -16.84 -12.43
N GLU A 559 10.77 -18.10 -12.69
CA GLU A 559 9.85 -18.49 -13.76
C GLU A 559 8.41 -18.07 -13.43
N LEU A 560 7.98 -18.20 -12.17
CA LEU A 560 6.67 -17.74 -11.69
C LEU A 560 6.50 -16.24 -11.88
N LYS A 561 7.53 -15.42 -11.62
CA LYS A 561 7.46 -13.97 -11.86
C LYS A 561 7.15 -13.65 -13.32
N LYS A 562 7.82 -14.33 -14.25
CA LYS A 562 7.59 -14.17 -15.71
C LYS A 562 6.20 -14.67 -16.10
N TRP A 563 5.75 -15.77 -15.49
CA TRP A 563 4.42 -16.29 -15.68
C TRP A 563 3.35 -15.31 -15.20
N LEU A 564 3.50 -14.70 -14.02
CA LEU A 564 2.60 -13.66 -13.49
C LEU A 564 2.51 -12.44 -14.42
N GLU A 565 3.62 -12.01 -15.02
CA GLU A 565 3.61 -10.94 -16.03
C GLU A 565 2.77 -11.32 -17.26
N THR A 566 2.88 -12.57 -17.70
CA THR A 566 2.10 -13.10 -18.83
C THR A 566 0.61 -13.17 -18.48
N GLN A 567 0.28 -13.65 -17.27
CA GLN A 567 -1.12 -13.71 -16.80
C GLN A 567 -1.73 -12.31 -16.65
N ALA A 568 -0.98 -11.34 -16.13
CA ALA A 568 -1.43 -9.96 -16.03
C ALA A 568 -1.79 -9.37 -17.42
N GLN A 569 -1.01 -9.67 -18.46
CA GLN A 569 -1.35 -9.25 -19.83
C GLN A 569 -2.62 -9.92 -20.33
N TYR A 570 -2.83 -11.20 -20.02
CA TYR A 570 -4.06 -11.91 -20.37
C TYR A 570 -5.30 -11.26 -19.72
N TYR A 571 -5.26 -11.02 -18.40
CA TYR A 571 -6.41 -10.47 -17.67
C TYR A 571 -6.77 -9.05 -18.12
N LYS A 572 -5.75 -8.22 -18.40
CA LYS A 572 -5.94 -6.86 -18.96
C LYS A 572 -6.58 -6.87 -20.34
N LYS A 573 -6.43 -7.95 -21.11
CA LYS A 573 -6.99 -8.06 -22.47
C LYS A 573 -8.37 -8.75 -22.51
N ASN A 574 -8.66 -9.65 -21.58
CA ASN A 574 -9.79 -10.59 -21.67
C ASN A 574 -10.75 -10.47 -20.47
N GLY A 575 -11.10 -9.26 -20.08
CA GLY A 575 -12.05 -9.03 -18.99
C GLY A 575 -12.50 -7.58 -18.92
N GLN A 576 -13.25 -7.30 -17.88
CA GLN A 576 -13.65 -5.95 -17.45
C GLN A 576 -13.85 -5.99 -15.95
N ASP A 577 -13.57 -4.89 -15.26
CA ASP A 577 -13.91 -4.73 -13.85
C ASP A 577 -15.19 -3.91 -13.75
N THR A 578 -16.29 -4.55 -13.37
CA THR A 578 -17.55 -3.83 -13.10
C THR A 578 -18.31 -4.51 -11.97
N PRO A 579 -18.22 -3.98 -10.72
CA PRO A 579 -17.50 -2.76 -10.31
C PRO A 579 -16.00 -2.98 -10.06
N SER A 580 -15.27 -1.88 -9.84
CA SER A 580 -13.85 -1.89 -9.52
C SER A 580 -13.58 -2.80 -8.30
N PRO A 581 -12.56 -3.68 -8.36
CA PRO A 581 -12.31 -4.73 -7.37
C PRO A 581 -11.80 -4.21 -6.01
N ILE A 582 -11.69 -2.89 -5.83
CA ILE A 582 -11.15 -2.23 -4.63
C ILE A 582 -12.04 -2.41 -3.38
N ASN A 583 -13.19 -3.09 -3.48
CA ASN A 583 -14.03 -3.52 -2.35
C ASN A 583 -14.33 -5.03 -2.33
N ALA A 584 -13.41 -5.84 -2.83
CA ALA A 584 -13.58 -7.29 -2.93
C ALA A 584 -13.70 -7.99 -1.56
N SER A 585 -14.93 -8.18 -1.07
CA SER A 585 -15.26 -8.97 0.13
C SER A 585 -14.85 -10.46 0.03
N TYR A 586 -14.42 -10.90 -1.15
CA TYR A 586 -13.96 -12.24 -1.48
C TYR A 586 -12.44 -12.44 -1.36
N ILE A 587 -11.66 -11.38 -1.04
CA ILE A 587 -10.22 -11.51 -0.78
C ILE A 587 -10.00 -11.68 0.72
N HIS A 588 -9.40 -12.81 1.10
CA HIS A 588 -9.09 -13.14 2.49
C HIS A 588 -7.59 -13.16 2.75
N ASP A 589 -7.22 -13.06 4.03
CA ASP A 589 -5.85 -13.11 4.51
C ASP A 589 -5.19 -14.50 4.33
N ASN A 590 -5.99 -15.56 4.23
CA ASN A 590 -5.54 -16.93 3.95
C ASN A 590 -5.12 -17.17 2.47
N GLY A 591 -5.22 -16.15 1.61
CA GLY A 591 -4.75 -16.21 0.24
C GLY A 591 -5.63 -16.99 -0.74
N ILE A 592 -6.88 -17.27 -0.37
CA ILE A 592 -7.84 -17.99 -1.20
C ILE A 592 -9.02 -17.05 -1.54
N PHE A 593 -9.53 -17.14 -2.76
CA PHE A 593 -10.83 -16.57 -3.09
C PHE A 593 -11.93 -17.41 -2.46
N TYR A 594 -12.70 -16.79 -1.58
CA TYR A 594 -13.82 -17.45 -0.93
C TYR A 594 -14.99 -16.46 -0.81
N HIS A 595 -16.18 -16.84 -1.22
CA HIS A 595 -17.34 -15.95 -1.08
C HIS A 595 -17.98 -16.15 0.30
N ARG A 596 -17.94 -15.12 1.15
CA ARG A 596 -18.61 -15.18 2.47
C ARG A 596 -20.13 -15.08 2.31
N ARG A 597 -20.77 -16.24 2.14
CA ARG A 597 -22.23 -16.37 2.10
C ARG A 597 -22.84 -15.90 3.42
N ARG A 598 -23.89 -15.06 3.33
CA ARG A 598 -24.62 -14.58 4.51
C ARG A 598 -25.91 -15.35 4.67
N LEU A 599 -26.04 -16.08 5.77
CA LEU A 599 -27.28 -16.77 6.14
C LEU A 599 -28.41 -15.78 6.33
N VAL A 600 -29.60 -16.11 5.82
CA VAL A 600 -30.82 -15.31 5.99
C VAL A 600 -31.11 -15.07 7.48
N GLN A 601 -30.85 -16.06 8.33
CA GLN A 601 -31.09 -16.00 9.77
C GLN A 601 -30.25 -14.96 10.51
N LYS A 602 -29.19 -14.41 9.90
CA LYS A 602 -28.43 -13.29 10.47
C LYS A 602 -29.18 -11.97 10.37
N ASP A 603 -30.12 -11.87 9.43
CA ASP A 603 -30.84 -10.63 9.12
C ASP A 603 -32.35 -10.75 9.25
N ALA A 604 -32.93 -11.95 9.35
CA ALA A 604 -34.36 -12.15 9.43
C ALA A 604 -34.69 -13.44 10.18
N GLU A 605 -35.91 -13.56 10.71
CA GLU A 605 -36.33 -14.78 11.39
C GLU A 605 -36.96 -15.76 10.40
N LEU A 606 -36.27 -16.87 10.13
CA LEU A 606 -36.83 -17.96 9.32
C LEU A 606 -37.79 -18.80 10.18
N LYS A 607 -39.10 -18.62 9.99
CA LYS A 607 -40.15 -19.31 10.75
C LYS A 607 -40.36 -20.75 10.29
N GLU A 608 -40.41 -20.96 8.98
CA GLU A 608 -40.77 -22.24 8.41
C GLU A 608 -40.19 -22.42 7.00
N LEU A 609 -39.79 -23.66 6.68
CA LEU A 609 -39.48 -24.15 5.34
C LEU A 609 -40.44 -25.29 5.03
N TYR A 610 -41.20 -25.20 3.95
CA TYR A 610 -42.22 -26.20 3.58
C TYR A 610 -42.35 -26.35 2.07
N TYR A 611 -42.91 -27.47 1.61
CA TYR A 611 -43.30 -27.63 0.21
C TYR A 611 -44.78 -27.29 0.05
N ASN A 612 -45.11 -26.45 -0.92
CA ASN A 612 -46.51 -26.18 -1.24
C ASN A 612 -47.14 -27.32 -2.07
N ASP A 613 -48.43 -27.19 -2.42
CA ASP A 613 -49.17 -28.20 -3.19
C ASP A 613 -48.59 -28.46 -4.59
N ARG A 614 -47.80 -27.54 -5.13
CA ARG A 614 -47.08 -27.68 -6.41
C ARG A 614 -45.71 -28.33 -6.26
N LYS A 615 -45.35 -28.76 -5.05
CA LYS A 615 -44.03 -29.26 -4.67
C LYS A 615 -42.92 -28.22 -4.85
N GLU A 616 -43.27 -26.94 -4.77
CA GLU A 616 -42.30 -25.85 -4.73
C GLU A 616 -41.87 -25.62 -3.28
N LEU A 617 -40.57 -25.42 -3.06
CA LEU A 617 -40.07 -25.06 -1.74
C LEU A 617 -40.45 -23.61 -1.41
N CYS A 618 -41.04 -23.40 -0.25
CA CYS A 618 -41.50 -22.11 0.26
C CYS A 618 -40.87 -21.83 1.63
N ALA A 619 -40.65 -20.55 1.93
CA ALA A 619 -40.09 -20.09 3.19
C ALA A 619 -40.94 -18.95 3.77
N ASN A 620 -41.29 -19.05 5.06
CA ASN A 620 -41.89 -17.95 5.80
C ASN A 620 -40.79 -17.22 6.56
N ILE A 621 -40.53 -15.96 6.20
CA ILE A 621 -39.44 -15.13 6.75
C ILE A 621 -40.05 -13.86 7.33
N ASP A 622 -39.80 -13.63 8.63
CA ASP A 622 -40.23 -12.43 9.33
C ASP A 622 -39.10 -11.41 9.44
N PHE A 623 -39.43 -10.16 9.15
CA PHE A 623 -38.52 -9.00 9.26
C PHE A 623 -38.99 -8.06 10.38
N ASN A 624 -38.04 -7.39 11.03
CA ASN A 624 -38.28 -6.35 12.00
C ASN A 624 -38.01 -4.95 11.41
N ASP A 625 -38.41 -3.90 12.14
CA ASP A 625 -38.34 -2.51 11.68
C ASP A 625 -36.92 -2.03 11.32
N SER A 626 -35.86 -2.70 11.80
CA SER A 626 -34.48 -2.33 11.52
C SER A 626 -33.98 -2.75 10.12
N GLN A 627 -34.76 -3.57 9.40
CA GLN A 627 -34.35 -4.18 8.12
C GLN A 627 -34.99 -3.53 6.89
N LYS A 628 -35.41 -2.26 7.01
CA LYS A 628 -36.05 -1.51 5.92
C LYS A 628 -35.23 -1.50 4.62
N GLU A 629 -33.91 -1.32 4.70
CA GLU A 629 -33.02 -1.35 3.53
C GLU A 629 -33.04 -2.70 2.80
N LEU A 630 -33.06 -3.81 3.56
CA LEU A 630 -33.12 -5.17 3.01
C LEU A 630 -34.47 -5.44 2.34
N LEU A 631 -35.58 -5.03 2.97
CA LEU A 631 -36.91 -5.11 2.39
C LEU A 631 -37.01 -4.31 1.09
N GLU A 632 -36.48 -3.09 1.05
CA GLU A 632 -36.44 -2.28 -0.18
C GLU A 632 -35.63 -2.96 -1.31
N LEU A 633 -34.54 -3.66 -0.99
CA LEU A 633 -33.78 -4.43 -1.98
C LEU A 633 -34.55 -5.66 -2.47
N MET A 634 -35.29 -6.34 -1.58
CA MET A 634 -36.13 -7.48 -1.92
C MET A 634 -37.32 -7.07 -2.79
N ASP A 635 -38.00 -5.98 -2.44
CA ASP A 635 -39.13 -5.42 -3.20
C ASP A 635 -38.72 -5.00 -4.62
N LYS A 636 -37.47 -4.52 -4.77
CA LYS A 636 -36.87 -4.21 -6.09
C LYS A 636 -36.44 -5.46 -6.86
N GLY A 637 -36.51 -6.65 -6.27
CA GLY A 637 -36.11 -7.90 -6.89
C GLY A 637 -34.60 -8.04 -7.11
N VAL A 638 -33.78 -7.30 -6.36
CA VAL A 638 -32.33 -7.28 -6.52
C VAL A 638 -31.67 -8.35 -5.66
N ILE A 639 -32.25 -8.64 -4.49
CA ILE A 639 -31.80 -9.67 -3.55
C ILE A 639 -32.92 -10.68 -3.29
N SER A 640 -32.56 -11.94 -3.12
CA SER A 640 -33.49 -13.04 -2.83
C SER A 640 -32.81 -14.10 -1.96
N PRO A 641 -33.58 -14.87 -1.17
CA PRO A 641 -33.04 -16.03 -0.49
C PRO A 641 -32.82 -17.18 -1.50
N SER A 642 -31.68 -17.87 -1.39
CA SER A 642 -31.41 -19.11 -2.12
C SER A 642 -31.07 -20.25 -1.16
N MET A 643 -31.44 -21.46 -1.57
CA MET A 643 -31.26 -22.68 -0.78
C MET A 643 -29.82 -23.19 -0.86
N PHE A 644 -29.35 -23.72 0.26
CA PHE A 644 -28.25 -24.68 0.26
C PHE A 644 -28.63 -25.93 1.04
N VAL A 645 -28.02 -27.05 0.65
CA VAL A 645 -28.24 -28.36 1.29
C VAL A 645 -26.91 -28.99 1.69
N VAL A 646 -26.87 -29.53 2.90
CA VAL A 646 -25.78 -30.42 3.35
C VAL A 646 -26.15 -31.83 2.93
N VAL A 647 -25.24 -32.49 2.22
CA VAL A 647 -25.45 -33.82 1.65
C VAL A 647 -25.15 -34.89 2.69
N ASP A 648 -26.05 -35.87 2.82
CA ASP A 648 -25.82 -37.08 3.62
C ASP A 648 -25.13 -38.17 2.79
N LYS A 649 -25.72 -38.51 1.63
CA LYS A 649 -25.21 -39.49 0.67
C LYS A 649 -25.38 -39.01 -0.76
N LEU A 650 -24.46 -39.41 -1.65
CA LEU A 650 -24.53 -39.19 -3.09
C LEU A 650 -24.93 -40.49 -3.77
N LEU A 651 -26.12 -40.53 -4.35
CA LEU A 651 -26.69 -41.74 -4.93
C LEU A 651 -26.77 -41.64 -6.45
N CYS A 652 -26.54 -42.75 -7.14
CA CYS A 652 -26.80 -42.90 -8.57
C CYS A 652 -27.48 -44.24 -8.85
N ASN A 653 -28.03 -44.42 -10.07
CA ASN A 653 -28.66 -45.67 -10.52
C ASN A 653 -29.67 -46.28 -9.52
N GLY A 654 -30.45 -45.44 -8.84
CA GLY A 654 -31.53 -45.85 -7.95
C GLY A 654 -31.15 -46.09 -6.49
N ASN A 655 -29.88 -46.31 -6.12
CA ASN A 655 -29.36 -46.29 -4.73
C ASN A 655 -27.84 -46.63 -4.57
N GLU A 656 -27.07 -46.66 -5.66
CA GLU A 656 -25.63 -46.97 -5.63
C GLU A 656 -24.82 -45.74 -5.15
N ASP A 657 -23.68 -45.96 -4.52
CA ASP A 657 -22.81 -44.87 -4.05
C ASP A 657 -22.04 -44.24 -5.21
N TYR A 658 -22.38 -42.99 -5.54
CA TYR A 658 -21.76 -42.25 -6.64
C TYR A 658 -20.25 -42.16 -6.52
N LEU A 659 -19.68 -42.17 -5.31
CA LEU A 659 -18.23 -42.09 -5.10
C LEU A 659 -17.48 -43.31 -5.67
N THR A 660 -18.16 -44.45 -5.84
CA THR A 660 -17.58 -45.69 -6.35
C THR A 660 -17.68 -45.86 -7.86
N HIS A 661 -18.40 -44.96 -8.55
CA HIS A 661 -18.57 -44.99 -10.01
C HIS A 661 -17.50 -44.20 -10.74
N ASP A 662 -17.12 -44.68 -11.92
CA ASP A 662 -16.18 -43.98 -12.80
C ASP A 662 -16.86 -42.87 -13.60
N GLU A 663 -18.16 -42.98 -13.87
CA GLU A 663 -18.96 -41.97 -14.58
C GLU A 663 -19.05 -40.64 -13.81
N ILE A 664 -19.07 -39.53 -14.56
CA ILE A 664 -19.01 -38.17 -14.00
C ILE A 664 -20.29 -37.39 -14.33
N ALA A 665 -20.97 -36.89 -13.30
CA ALA A 665 -22.24 -36.19 -13.39
C ALA A 665 -22.13 -34.87 -14.17
N CYS A 666 -21.11 -34.04 -13.90
CA CYS A 666 -20.89 -32.79 -14.65
C CYS A 666 -20.64 -33.00 -16.16
N LEU A 667 -20.30 -34.22 -16.59
CA LEU A 667 -20.13 -34.60 -18.00
C LEU A 667 -21.41 -35.21 -18.62
N ASN A 668 -22.53 -35.24 -17.87
CA ASN A 668 -23.79 -35.90 -18.22
C ASN A 668 -23.66 -37.42 -18.47
N GLU A 669 -22.67 -38.07 -17.88
CA GLU A 669 -22.49 -39.52 -18.03
C GLU A 669 -23.42 -40.31 -17.10
N ILE A 670 -23.78 -39.72 -15.97
CA ILE A 670 -24.62 -40.33 -14.94
C ILE A 670 -25.39 -39.26 -14.18
N GLU A 671 -26.58 -39.60 -13.69
CA GLU A 671 -27.36 -38.72 -12.82
C GLU A 671 -26.98 -38.99 -11.35
N CYS A 672 -26.56 -37.94 -10.64
CA CYS A 672 -26.25 -37.98 -9.22
C CYS A 672 -27.34 -37.26 -8.42
N GLN A 673 -27.90 -37.96 -7.43
CA GLN A 673 -28.98 -37.49 -6.56
C GLN A 673 -28.48 -37.44 -5.10
N PRO A 674 -28.22 -36.23 -4.55
CA PRO A 674 -27.86 -36.09 -3.15
C PRO A 674 -29.08 -36.31 -2.25
N THR A 675 -28.89 -37.05 -1.17
CA THR A 675 -29.83 -37.08 -0.04
C THR A 675 -29.51 -35.93 0.91
N ILE A 676 -30.55 -35.32 1.47
CA ILE A 676 -30.42 -34.08 2.24
C ILE A 676 -30.31 -34.42 3.74
N HIS A 677 -29.19 -34.03 4.35
CA HIS A 677 -29.01 -34.06 5.80
C HIS A 677 -29.62 -32.82 6.47
N PHE A 678 -29.35 -31.64 5.90
CA PHE A 678 -29.77 -30.35 6.42
C PHE A 678 -30.01 -29.37 5.27
N MET A 679 -30.92 -28.41 5.46
CA MET A 679 -31.30 -27.41 4.47
C MET A 679 -31.47 -26.04 5.15
N SER A 680 -30.98 -24.99 4.50
CA SER A 680 -31.14 -23.61 4.98
C SER A 680 -31.02 -22.62 3.81
N LEU A 681 -31.05 -21.32 4.11
CA LEU A 681 -31.08 -20.22 3.13
C LEU A 681 -29.91 -19.25 3.32
N VAL A 682 -29.37 -18.78 2.20
CA VAL A 682 -28.40 -17.68 2.10
C VAL A 682 -28.96 -16.56 1.24
N TRP A 683 -28.47 -15.34 1.42
CA TRP A 683 -28.78 -14.23 0.51
C TRP A 683 -28.01 -14.37 -0.80
N THR A 684 -28.71 -14.20 -1.92
CA THR A 684 -28.13 -14.09 -3.27
C THR A 684 -28.69 -12.88 -4.01
N SER A 685 -28.04 -12.49 -5.11
CA SER A 685 -28.51 -11.43 -5.99
C SER A 685 -29.04 -12.01 -7.31
N ASN A 686 -30.17 -11.51 -7.78
CA ASN A 686 -30.66 -11.87 -9.11
C ASN A 686 -29.70 -11.33 -10.19
N LYS A 687 -29.58 -12.05 -11.32
CA LYS A 687 -28.72 -11.70 -12.46
C LYS A 687 -28.94 -10.22 -12.85
N ASN A 688 -28.01 -9.34 -12.48
CA ASN A 688 -27.84 -7.90 -12.78
C ASN A 688 -27.84 -6.91 -11.59
N GLY A 689 -28.24 -7.30 -10.38
CA GLY A 689 -28.46 -6.35 -9.27
C GLY A 689 -27.25 -5.50 -8.84
N LEU A 690 -26.05 -6.08 -8.78
CA LEU A 690 -24.81 -5.36 -8.41
C LEU A 690 -24.32 -4.40 -9.51
N ARG A 691 -24.59 -4.70 -10.78
CA ARG A 691 -24.17 -3.88 -11.93
C ARG A 691 -25.10 -2.68 -12.14
N GLU A 692 -26.41 -2.88 -11.98
CA GLU A 692 -27.41 -1.84 -12.23
C GLU A 692 -27.46 -0.76 -11.13
N LEU A 693 -27.12 -1.09 -9.88
CA LEU A 693 -27.17 -0.17 -8.74
C LEU A 693 -25.98 0.79 -8.62
N LEU A 694 -24.91 0.60 -9.42
CA LEU A 694 -23.70 1.44 -9.38
C LEU A 694 -23.62 2.45 -10.53
N ILE A 695 -24.54 2.37 -11.50
CA ILE A 695 -24.65 3.30 -12.64
C ILE A 695 -25.63 4.45 -12.32
N ALA A 696 -26.36 4.37 -11.19
CA ALA A 696 -27.36 5.35 -10.76
C ALA A 696 -26.80 6.44 -9.84
#